data_AF-A0A1D7TID4-F1
#
_entry.id   AF-A0A1D7TID4-F1
#
_cell.length_a   1.000
_cell.length_b   1.000
_cell.length_c   1.000
_cell.angle_alpha   90.00
_cell.angle_beta   90.00
_cell.angle_gamma   90.00
#
_symmetry.space_group_name_H-M   'P 1'
#
loop_
_entity.id
_entity.type
_entity.pdbx_description
1 polymer ?
#
loop_
_entity_poly.entity_id
_entity_poly.type
_entity_poly.pdbx_seq_one_letter_code
_entity_poly.pdbx_strand_id
1 'polypeptide(L)'
;MTIALNSTLGEPKIGSILLIDPSKMFSKMLQRSLEALGYPVHHASTLHAAIELLTFSSFDLIVVDLTLPDGEGEMILQNLHIFEKHKIFIYTSDVKTNPYEEWSQYGVLGSLCKTSPLPVVIKEIHKTMKALLYNTIYSILVVDASPISAQYIQTILRPHHYDVEIAQDSAQAQKLLDLTAFDLIILDFSASSAIKESLLVQLRNMKQSMHIPIFILTEHYDANTVRKLIKQGANEFFHKPFIEEELLLKVNFWIDFERKTQENSYQKILLQEYKNAVDRSTIVSKTNKEGIITYANDKFCKISGYRYEELIGQPHSIVRHPSVPKETFKQMWETILKGEKWEGVVKNRRKDGSAYWVNAVINPIIDHKGNIVEFISIRTDISSVHEIHDSLQTQLKISEKNFEDAYHMFKQYEHAINESTILTRTDLEGNITFANENFYKTTGFCEEEVIGKNHSIIRHKDTPNEVFTDLWRTLKKGKVWRGVFKNQRKDGNASWFYSTILPIFNKYRIPLEYMAIRRDITEIINLHEELEATQQEVIYRMGEIAESRSKETGNHVRRVAAYSRLLALKYGLDKKESDLIGSASPMHDIGKVGIPDSILQKPGSLNEEEWEIMRTHAMLGYTILQNSTRPLLQAAAIIAKEHHEKYDGTGYPLNLQGRDIHLYARIVAVADVFDALSHDRCYKKAWEDVAVFEFFEHERGKHFDPQIVDLFLNAKEDFLAIRDSLKDAINYAI
;
A
#
# COMPACT_ATOMS: atom_id res chain seq x y z
N MET A 1 -12.27 -21.00 -1.75
CA MET A 1 -11.02 -21.43 -2.40
C MET A 1 -10.78 -20.50 -3.57
N THR A 2 -9.93 -19.51 -3.33
CA THR A 2 -9.58 -18.43 -4.26
C THR A 2 -8.62 -19.01 -5.28
N ILE A 3 -9.10 -19.32 -6.48
CA ILE A 3 -8.21 -19.67 -7.61
C ILE A 3 -7.59 -18.35 -8.07
N ALA A 4 -6.32 -18.17 -7.72
CA ALA A 4 -5.48 -17.10 -8.22
C ALA A 4 -5.23 -17.35 -9.71
N LEU A 5 -5.98 -16.66 -10.58
CA LEU A 5 -5.56 -16.45 -11.95
C LEU A 5 -4.54 -15.31 -11.95
N ASN A 6 -3.26 -15.70 -11.80
CA ASN A 6 -2.15 -14.91 -12.29
C ASN A 6 -2.35 -14.68 -13.79
N SER A 7 -2.90 -13.53 -14.16
CA SER A 7 -2.87 -13.00 -15.52
C SER A 7 -1.75 -11.97 -15.65
N THR A 8 -0.52 -12.38 -15.33
CA THR A 8 0.63 -11.91 -16.10
C THR A 8 0.68 -12.74 -17.36
N LEU A 9 -0.25 -12.47 -18.29
CA LEU A 9 -0.02 -12.79 -19.69
C LEU A 9 1.16 -11.92 -20.10
N GLY A 10 2.37 -12.49 -20.12
CA GLY A 10 3.47 -11.91 -20.87
C GLY A 10 2.97 -11.65 -22.28
N GLU A 11 3.34 -10.49 -22.85
CA GLU A 11 2.93 -10.10 -24.20
C GLU A 11 3.10 -11.29 -25.16
N PRO A 12 2.09 -11.61 -26.00
CA PRO A 12 2.19 -12.75 -26.91
C PRO A 12 3.42 -12.58 -27.80
N LYS A 13 4.29 -13.58 -27.79
CA LYS A 13 5.50 -13.61 -28.62
C LYS A 13 5.10 -13.31 -30.07
N ILE A 14 5.62 -12.23 -30.63
CA ILE A 14 5.33 -11.83 -32.00
C ILE A 14 6.10 -12.77 -32.93
N GLY A 15 5.38 -13.61 -33.69
CA GLY A 15 6.01 -14.56 -34.62
C GLY A 15 6.62 -13.89 -35.85
N SER A 16 7.78 -14.36 -36.26
CA SER A 16 8.58 -13.85 -37.38
C SER A 16 8.38 -14.65 -38.67
N ILE A 17 8.38 -13.97 -39.82
CA ILE A 17 8.12 -14.59 -41.13
C ILE A 17 9.30 -14.34 -42.07
N LEU A 18 9.77 -15.38 -42.76
CA LEU A 18 10.68 -15.26 -43.90
C LEU A 18 9.92 -15.48 -45.20
N LEU A 19 9.88 -14.45 -46.05
CA LEU A 19 9.29 -14.51 -47.38
C LEU A 19 10.39 -14.71 -48.44
N ILE A 20 10.33 -15.82 -49.16
CA ILE A 20 11.28 -16.18 -50.21
C ILE A 20 10.54 -16.13 -51.56
N ASP A 21 10.68 -15.02 -52.29
CA ASP A 21 9.99 -14.81 -53.56
C ASP A 21 10.78 -13.82 -54.45
N PRO A 22 10.96 -14.11 -55.76
CA PRO A 22 11.76 -13.26 -56.65
C PRO A 22 11.04 -11.96 -57.06
N SER A 23 9.72 -11.85 -56.87
CA SER A 23 8.88 -10.73 -57.30
C SER A 23 8.94 -9.54 -56.34
N LYS A 24 9.77 -8.56 -56.67
CA LYS A 24 9.95 -7.32 -55.86
C LYS A 24 8.65 -6.56 -55.56
N MET A 25 7.69 -6.53 -56.50
CA MET A 25 6.46 -5.75 -56.31
C MET A 25 5.48 -6.45 -55.39
N PHE A 26 5.28 -7.75 -55.59
CA PHE A 26 4.33 -8.54 -54.82
C PHE A 26 4.82 -8.78 -53.39
N SER A 27 6.10 -9.17 -53.23
CA SER A 27 6.70 -9.39 -51.91
C SER A 27 6.63 -8.15 -51.02
N LYS A 28 6.82 -6.96 -51.60
CA LYS A 28 6.72 -5.68 -50.88
C LYS A 28 5.30 -5.37 -50.41
N MET A 29 4.28 -5.74 -51.18
CA MET A 29 2.88 -5.56 -50.79
C MET A 29 2.47 -6.55 -49.70
N LEU A 30 2.89 -7.81 -49.83
CA LEU A 30 2.62 -8.84 -48.84
C LEU A 30 3.35 -8.53 -47.52
N GLN A 31 4.63 -8.16 -47.58
CA GLN A 31 5.43 -7.72 -46.43
C GLN A 31 4.75 -6.59 -45.67
N ARG A 32 4.41 -5.48 -46.34
CA ARG A 32 3.73 -4.34 -45.69
C ARG A 32 2.41 -4.73 -45.01
N SER A 33 1.66 -5.62 -45.64
CA SER A 33 0.35 -6.03 -45.11
C SER A 33 0.49 -6.92 -43.88
N LEU A 34 1.51 -7.80 -43.86
CA LEU A 34 1.81 -8.66 -42.72
C LEU A 34 2.50 -7.89 -41.57
N GLU A 35 3.36 -6.93 -41.88
CA GLU A 35 3.95 -6.00 -40.90
C GLU A 35 2.89 -5.12 -40.24
N ALA A 36 1.88 -4.67 -41.01
CA ALA A 36 0.73 -3.93 -40.46
C ALA A 36 -0.14 -4.77 -39.51
N LEU A 37 -0.09 -6.11 -39.64
CA LEU A 37 -0.70 -7.05 -38.69
C LEU A 37 0.20 -7.36 -37.49
N GLY A 38 1.42 -6.80 -37.46
CA GLY A 38 2.36 -6.88 -36.35
C GLY A 38 3.46 -7.91 -36.50
N TYR A 39 3.57 -8.65 -37.61
CA TYR A 39 4.62 -9.67 -37.79
C TYR A 39 5.89 -9.06 -38.41
N PRO A 40 7.09 -9.26 -37.84
CA PRO A 40 8.34 -8.93 -38.51
C PRO A 40 8.55 -9.87 -39.71
N VAL A 41 8.72 -9.29 -40.90
CA VAL A 41 8.87 -10.02 -42.16
C VAL A 41 10.24 -9.74 -42.75
N HIS A 42 11.00 -10.80 -43.02
CA HIS A 42 12.27 -10.76 -43.74
C HIS A 42 12.06 -11.27 -45.16
N HIS A 43 12.82 -10.75 -46.11
CA HIS A 43 12.65 -11.08 -47.53
C HIS A 43 13.95 -11.57 -48.18
N ALA A 44 13.86 -12.67 -48.92
CA ALA A 44 14.93 -13.18 -49.78
C ALA A 44 14.42 -13.34 -51.21
N SER A 45 15.19 -12.89 -52.19
CA SER A 45 14.84 -13.02 -53.63
C SER A 45 15.46 -14.23 -54.32
N THR A 46 16.33 -14.96 -53.63
CA THR A 46 17.08 -16.13 -54.12
C THR A 46 17.20 -17.18 -53.01
N LEU A 47 17.37 -18.44 -53.38
CA LEU A 47 17.58 -19.56 -52.47
C LEU A 47 18.85 -19.35 -51.64
N HIS A 48 19.94 -18.89 -52.26
CA HIS A 48 21.20 -18.63 -51.57
C HIS A 48 21.05 -17.58 -50.47
N ALA A 49 20.34 -16.48 -50.76
CA ALA A 49 20.07 -15.43 -49.76
C ALA A 49 19.16 -15.93 -48.64
N ALA A 50 18.21 -16.82 -48.94
CA ALA A 50 17.35 -17.44 -47.93
C ALA A 50 18.16 -18.34 -46.99
N ILE A 51 19.06 -19.16 -47.53
CA ILE A 51 19.94 -20.05 -46.74
C ILE A 51 20.88 -19.23 -45.85
N GLU A 52 21.44 -18.13 -46.36
CA GLU A 52 22.28 -17.23 -45.55
C GLU A 52 21.50 -16.68 -44.36
N LEU A 53 20.27 -16.18 -44.58
CA LEU A 53 19.40 -15.71 -43.49
C LEU A 53 19.06 -16.81 -42.48
N LEU A 54 18.77 -18.03 -42.95
CA LEU A 54 18.45 -19.17 -42.09
C LEU A 54 19.65 -19.69 -41.29
N THR A 55 20.87 -19.42 -41.76
CA THR A 55 22.11 -19.76 -41.04
C THR A 55 22.30 -18.87 -39.81
N PHE A 56 21.84 -17.61 -39.86
CA PHE A 56 22.04 -16.62 -38.80
C PHE A 56 20.77 -16.27 -38.01
N SER A 57 19.59 -16.72 -38.45
CA SER A 57 18.30 -16.35 -37.83
C SER A 57 17.26 -17.47 -37.97
N SER A 58 16.47 -17.68 -36.92
CA SER A 58 15.33 -18.61 -36.93
C SER A 58 14.03 -17.87 -37.22
N PHE A 59 13.16 -18.44 -38.05
CA PHE A 59 11.85 -17.88 -38.38
C PHE A 59 10.72 -18.81 -37.97
N ASP A 60 9.59 -18.23 -37.54
CA ASP A 60 8.41 -18.98 -37.11
C ASP A 60 7.55 -19.45 -38.30
N LEU A 61 7.69 -18.84 -39.47
CA LEU A 61 7.10 -19.31 -40.73
C LEU A 61 7.95 -18.89 -41.92
N ILE A 62 8.21 -19.81 -42.84
CA ILE A 62 8.83 -19.54 -44.13
C ILE A 62 7.72 -19.62 -45.18
N VAL A 63 7.53 -18.55 -45.94
CA VAL A 63 6.65 -18.53 -47.12
C VAL A 63 7.55 -18.58 -48.36
N VAL A 64 7.49 -19.65 -49.14
CA VAL A 64 8.46 -19.89 -50.23
C VAL A 64 7.80 -20.09 -51.59
N ASP A 65 8.34 -19.41 -52.60
CA ASP A 65 8.11 -19.70 -54.00
C ASP A 65 9.02 -20.86 -54.46
N LEU A 66 8.44 -21.87 -55.12
CA LEU A 66 9.19 -23.01 -55.68
C LEU A 66 9.90 -22.66 -57.00
N THR A 67 9.73 -21.45 -57.51
CA THR A 67 10.42 -20.95 -58.72
C THR A 67 11.36 -19.81 -58.35
N LEU A 68 12.60 -20.14 -57.99
CA LEU A 68 13.64 -19.16 -57.64
C LEU A 68 14.70 -19.04 -58.74
N PRO A 69 15.40 -17.90 -58.85
CA PRO A 69 16.39 -17.70 -59.93
C PRO A 69 17.60 -18.65 -59.89
N ASP A 70 17.86 -19.24 -58.72
CA ASP A 70 19.03 -20.07 -58.40
C ASP A 70 18.66 -21.47 -57.86
N GLY A 71 17.40 -21.88 -58.03
CA GLY A 71 16.92 -23.22 -57.68
C GLY A 71 15.44 -23.39 -58.06
N GLU A 72 15.01 -24.63 -58.30
CA GLU A 72 13.63 -24.93 -58.72
C GLU A 72 13.07 -26.17 -58.01
N GLY A 73 11.75 -26.16 -57.77
CA GLY A 73 10.98 -27.32 -57.35
C GLY A 73 11.40 -27.92 -55.99
N GLU A 74 11.42 -29.25 -55.91
CA GLU A 74 11.69 -30.00 -54.68
C GLU A 74 13.11 -29.77 -54.14
N MET A 75 14.08 -29.42 -55.00
CA MET A 75 15.45 -29.10 -54.60
C MET A 75 15.49 -27.92 -53.62
N ILE A 76 14.58 -26.95 -53.75
CA ILE A 76 14.45 -25.84 -52.80
C ILE A 76 14.03 -26.39 -51.42
N LEU A 77 13.03 -27.26 -51.38
CA LEU A 77 12.52 -27.85 -50.13
C LEU A 77 13.58 -28.71 -49.44
N GLN A 78 14.31 -29.53 -50.19
CA GLN A 78 15.41 -30.35 -49.66
C GLN A 78 16.51 -29.50 -49.02
N ASN A 79 16.87 -28.36 -49.61
CA ASN A 79 17.88 -27.45 -49.04
C ASN A 79 17.36 -26.71 -47.79
N LEU A 80 16.08 -26.34 -47.78
CA LEU A 80 15.46 -25.66 -46.63
C LEU A 80 15.20 -26.63 -45.46
N HIS A 81 14.95 -27.90 -45.75
CA HIS A 81 14.65 -28.94 -44.76
C HIS A 81 15.86 -29.32 -43.88
N ILE A 82 17.10 -29.14 -44.36
CA ILE A 82 18.34 -29.41 -43.60
C ILE A 82 18.36 -28.64 -42.26
N PHE A 83 17.64 -27.53 -42.19
CA PHE A 83 17.41 -26.79 -40.96
C PHE A 83 16.13 -27.34 -40.29
N GLU A 84 16.25 -28.46 -39.56
CA GLU A 84 15.19 -29.33 -38.97
C GLU A 84 14.05 -28.67 -38.12
N LYS A 85 13.89 -27.34 -38.12
CA LYS A 85 12.94 -26.61 -37.26
C LYS A 85 12.01 -25.64 -38.00
N HIS A 86 12.04 -25.60 -39.33
CA HIS A 86 11.37 -24.53 -40.07
C HIS A 86 10.05 -25.00 -40.67
N LYS A 87 9.04 -24.15 -40.50
CA LYS A 87 7.69 -24.35 -41.01
C LYS A 87 7.57 -23.73 -42.38
N ILE A 88 7.32 -24.54 -43.39
CA ILE A 88 7.33 -24.07 -44.77
C ILE A 88 5.88 -23.95 -45.25
N PHE A 89 5.56 -22.81 -45.87
CA PHE A 89 4.28 -22.54 -46.49
C PHE A 89 4.55 -22.22 -47.95
N ILE A 90 4.08 -23.08 -48.85
CA ILE A 90 4.40 -22.95 -50.27
C ILE A 90 3.49 -21.91 -50.92
N TYR A 91 4.08 -21.04 -51.73
CA TYR A 91 3.40 -20.00 -52.50
C TYR A 91 3.79 -20.11 -53.97
N THR A 92 2.99 -20.83 -54.77
CA THR A 92 3.33 -21.20 -56.16
C THR A 92 2.26 -20.81 -57.18
N SER A 93 2.67 -20.50 -58.41
CA SER A 93 1.77 -20.23 -59.54
C SER A 93 1.25 -21.50 -60.22
N ASP A 94 1.84 -22.65 -59.92
CA ASP A 94 1.44 -23.94 -60.48
C ASP A 94 0.95 -24.88 -59.36
N VAL A 95 -0.36 -25.11 -59.31
CA VAL A 95 -1.04 -25.92 -58.27
C VAL A 95 -1.45 -27.29 -58.84
N LYS A 96 -1.14 -27.59 -60.11
CA LYS A 96 -1.74 -28.73 -60.82
C LYS A 96 -1.15 -30.09 -60.46
N THR A 97 -0.03 -30.15 -59.76
CA THR A 97 0.55 -31.38 -59.22
C THR A 97 0.95 -31.12 -57.78
N ASN A 98 0.10 -31.49 -56.84
CA ASN A 98 0.35 -31.29 -55.41
C ASN A 98 0.58 -32.65 -54.74
N PRO A 99 1.82 -33.18 -54.73
CA PRO A 99 2.13 -34.38 -53.97
C PRO A 99 2.33 -33.98 -52.51
N TYR A 100 1.24 -33.67 -51.79
CA TYR A 100 1.31 -33.31 -50.36
C TYR A 100 2.04 -34.39 -49.54
N GLU A 101 1.88 -35.67 -49.90
CA GLU A 101 2.60 -36.80 -49.29
C GLU A 101 4.13 -36.71 -49.46
N GLU A 102 4.64 -36.18 -50.58
CA GLU A 102 6.08 -36.05 -50.83
C GLU A 102 6.68 -34.78 -50.21
N TRP A 103 5.86 -33.77 -49.89
CA TRP A 103 6.34 -32.49 -49.36
C TRP A 103 6.12 -32.32 -47.86
N SER A 104 5.20 -33.08 -47.26
CA SER A 104 4.97 -33.11 -45.81
C SER A 104 6.23 -33.52 -45.04
N GLN A 105 7.00 -34.48 -45.56
CA GLN A 105 8.29 -34.90 -45.00
C GLN A 105 9.29 -33.74 -44.86
N TYR A 106 9.15 -32.68 -45.68
CA TYR A 106 10.01 -31.50 -45.62
C TYR A 106 9.53 -30.42 -44.64
N GLY A 107 8.43 -30.63 -43.90
CA GLY A 107 7.88 -29.67 -42.93
C GLY A 107 6.93 -28.63 -43.55
N VAL A 108 6.34 -28.96 -44.70
CA VAL A 108 5.38 -28.11 -45.41
C VAL A 108 4.01 -28.15 -44.73
N LEU A 109 3.52 -26.99 -44.29
CA LEU A 109 2.25 -26.83 -43.58
C LEU A 109 1.05 -26.60 -44.49
N GLY A 110 1.29 -26.17 -45.72
CA GLY A 110 0.25 -25.77 -46.65
C GLY A 110 0.77 -25.17 -47.94
N SER A 111 -0.13 -24.97 -48.92
CA SER A 111 0.14 -24.28 -50.18
C SER A 111 -0.91 -23.22 -50.52
N LEU A 112 -0.48 -22.12 -51.16
CA LEU A 112 -1.31 -21.04 -51.66
C LEU A 112 -1.01 -20.76 -53.14
N CYS A 113 -2.07 -20.47 -53.90
CA CYS A 113 -1.95 -20.14 -55.31
C CYS A 113 -1.63 -18.65 -55.51
N LYS A 114 -0.62 -18.32 -56.33
CA LYS A 114 -0.26 -16.92 -56.63
C LYS A 114 -1.37 -16.10 -57.28
N THR A 115 -2.30 -16.74 -57.97
CA THR A 115 -3.43 -16.06 -58.62
C THR A 115 -4.57 -15.72 -57.65
N SER A 116 -4.46 -16.08 -56.37
CA SER A 116 -5.48 -15.78 -55.36
C SER A 116 -5.48 -14.28 -54.99
N PRO A 117 -6.63 -13.67 -54.67
CA PRO A 117 -6.68 -12.28 -54.22
C PRO A 117 -5.81 -12.03 -52.98
N LEU A 118 -5.04 -10.95 -52.98
CA LEU A 118 -4.09 -10.62 -51.90
C LEU A 118 -4.72 -10.63 -50.49
N PRO A 119 -5.95 -10.13 -50.25
CA PRO A 119 -6.59 -10.23 -48.93
C PRO A 119 -6.82 -11.67 -48.46
N VAL A 120 -7.04 -12.61 -49.38
CA VAL A 120 -7.20 -14.04 -49.06
C VAL A 120 -5.86 -14.64 -48.67
N VAL A 121 -4.80 -14.33 -49.42
CA VAL A 121 -3.43 -14.76 -49.12
C VAL A 121 -2.99 -14.26 -47.74
N ILE A 122 -3.22 -12.97 -47.44
CA ILE A 122 -2.91 -12.39 -46.13
C ILE A 122 -3.72 -13.07 -45.02
N LYS A 123 -5.02 -13.30 -45.24
CA LYS A 123 -5.89 -13.94 -44.25
C LYS A 123 -5.43 -15.36 -43.93
N GLU A 124 -5.04 -16.14 -44.92
CA GLU A 124 -4.55 -17.50 -44.71
C GLU A 124 -3.17 -17.50 -44.02
N ILE A 125 -2.22 -16.65 -44.42
CA ILE A 125 -0.92 -16.53 -43.73
C ILE A 125 -1.12 -16.06 -42.28
N HIS A 126 -2.00 -15.09 -42.03
CA HIS A 126 -2.33 -14.61 -40.69
C HIS A 126 -2.99 -15.70 -39.83
N LYS A 127 -3.89 -16.48 -40.42
CA LYS A 127 -4.55 -17.60 -39.76
C LYS A 127 -3.54 -18.69 -39.40
N THR A 128 -2.66 -19.05 -40.34
CA THR A 128 -1.57 -20.01 -40.11
C THR A 128 -0.62 -19.51 -39.04
N MET A 129 -0.14 -18.27 -39.12
CA MET A 129 0.72 -17.68 -38.08
C MET A 129 0.08 -17.67 -36.69
N LYS A 130 -1.20 -17.31 -36.61
CA LYS A 130 -1.94 -17.42 -35.35
C LYS A 130 -2.00 -18.85 -34.85
N ALA A 131 -2.38 -19.81 -35.69
CA ALA A 131 -2.39 -21.22 -35.32
C ALA A 131 -1.00 -21.67 -34.82
N LEU A 132 0.08 -21.27 -35.48
CA LEU A 132 1.44 -21.63 -35.09
C LEU A 132 1.90 -21.01 -33.76
N LEU A 133 1.39 -19.83 -33.41
CA LEU A 133 1.69 -19.13 -32.16
C LEU A 133 0.78 -19.56 -31.01
N TYR A 134 -0.45 -20.04 -31.30
CA TYR A 134 -1.41 -20.48 -30.29
C TYR A 134 -1.37 -21.99 -30.04
N ASN A 135 -1.03 -22.81 -31.04
CA ASN A 135 -1.10 -24.26 -30.90
C ASN A 135 -0.10 -24.83 -29.89
N THR A 136 1.00 -24.11 -29.60
CA THR A 136 1.93 -24.44 -28.50
C THR A 136 1.30 -24.42 -27.11
N ILE A 137 0.04 -24.01 -26.99
CA ILE A 137 -0.72 -23.93 -25.74
C ILE A 137 -1.79 -25.03 -25.66
N TYR A 138 -2.13 -25.70 -26.77
CA TYR A 138 -3.24 -26.66 -26.81
C TYR A 138 -2.75 -28.09 -26.64
N SER A 139 -3.33 -28.78 -25.64
CA SER A 139 -2.97 -30.15 -25.29
C SER A 139 -4.04 -31.12 -25.79
N ILE A 140 -3.61 -32.12 -26.57
CA ILE A 140 -4.44 -33.18 -27.13
C ILE A 140 -4.04 -34.50 -26.47
N LEU A 141 -5.04 -35.21 -25.93
CA LEU A 141 -4.85 -36.55 -25.39
C LEU A 141 -5.21 -37.59 -26.44
N VAL A 142 -4.25 -38.41 -26.85
CA VAL A 142 -4.48 -39.56 -27.72
C VAL A 142 -4.56 -40.82 -26.85
N VAL A 143 -5.71 -41.48 -26.85
CA VAL A 143 -5.93 -42.73 -26.13
C VAL A 143 -6.00 -43.88 -27.13
N ASP A 144 -4.88 -44.59 -27.28
CA ASP A 144 -4.76 -45.70 -28.24
C ASP A 144 -3.84 -46.78 -27.67
N ALA A 145 -4.34 -48.02 -27.69
CA ALA A 145 -3.62 -49.19 -27.21
C ALA A 145 -2.50 -49.64 -28.16
N SER A 146 -2.53 -49.20 -29.43
CA SER A 146 -1.48 -49.44 -30.42
C SER A 146 -0.45 -48.31 -30.37
N PRO A 147 0.79 -48.56 -29.90
CA PRO A 147 1.83 -47.54 -29.84
C PRO A 147 2.16 -46.96 -31.22
N ILE A 148 2.07 -47.78 -32.28
CA ILE A 148 2.37 -47.39 -33.65
C ILE A 148 1.32 -46.40 -34.16
N SER A 149 0.04 -46.70 -33.95
CA SER A 149 -1.07 -45.83 -34.35
C SER A 149 -1.08 -44.53 -33.54
N ALA A 150 -0.83 -44.60 -32.23
CA ALA A 150 -0.67 -43.42 -31.37
C ALA A 150 0.48 -42.52 -31.82
N GLN A 151 1.64 -43.12 -32.15
CA GLN A 151 2.81 -42.40 -32.62
C GLN A 151 2.59 -41.78 -34.00
N TYR A 152 1.84 -42.44 -34.89
CA TYR A 152 1.47 -41.89 -36.19
C TYR A 152 0.56 -40.65 -36.06
N ILE A 153 -0.44 -40.69 -35.17
CA ILE A 153 -1.27 -39.51 -34.88
C ILE A 153 -0.40 -38.37 -34.31
N GLN A 154 0.57 -38.71 -33.46
CA GLN A 154 1.50 -37.75 -32.90
C GLN A 154 2.42 -37.12 -33.96
N THR A 155 2.86 -37.87 -34.98
CA THR A 155 3.63 -37.32 -36.10
C THR A 155 2.80 -36.40 -37.00
N ILE A 156 1.48 -36.57 -37.04
CA ILE A 156 0.58 -35.64 -37.73
C ILE A 156 0.38 -34.36 -36.92
N LEU A 157 0.16 -34.46 -35.59
CA LEU A 157 -0.27 -33.31 -34.78
C LEU A 157 0.88 -32.44 -34.24
N ARG A 158 2.02 -33.02 -33.86
CA ARG A 158 3.17 -32.27 -33.28
C ARG A 158 3.80 -31.25 -34.24
N PRO A 159 3.95 -31.52 -35.56
CA PRO A 159 4.43 -30.50 -36.51
C PRO A 159 3.52 -29.26 -36.57
N HIS A 160 2.24 -29.41 -36.22
CA HIS A 160 1.28 -28.31 -36.11
C HIS A 160 1.23 -27.68 -34.70
N HIS A 161 2.23 -27.95 -33.87
CA HIS A 161 2.48 -27.37 -32.55
C HIS A 161 1.56 -27.77 -31.41
N TYR A 162 0.65 -28.73 -31.63
CA TYR A 162 -0.12 -29.31 -30.55
C TYR A 162 0.79 -30.04 -29.55
N ASP A 163 0.55 -29.81 -28.27
CA ASP A 163 1.10 -30.67 -27.23
C ASP A 163 0.29 -31.97 -27.22
N VAL A 164 0.96 -33.11 -27.38
CA VAL A 164 0.29 -34.40 -27.58
C VAL A 164 0.80 -35.39 -26.57
N GLU A 165 -0.09 -35.76 -25.65
CA GLU A 165 0.12 -36.84 -24.70
C GLU A 165 -0.56 -38.12 -25.15
N ILE A 166 0.06 -39.26 -24.86
CA ILE A 166 -0.44 -40.57 -25.26
C ILE A 166 -0.78 -41.36 -24.01
N ALA A 167 -1.98 -41.92 -23.96
CA ALA A 167 -2.40 -42.92 -22.99
C ALA A 167 -2.68 -44.24 -23.71
N GLN A 168 -2.15 -45.35 -23.18
CA GLN A 168 -2.37 -46.67 -23.76
C GLN A 168 -3.67 -47.32 -23.30
N ASP A 169 -4.22 -46.84 -22.17
CA ASP A 169 -5.40 -47.38 -21.52
C ASP A 169 -6.18 -46.31 -20.76
N SER A 170 -7.35 -46.71 -20.22
CA SER A 170 -8.25 -45.84 -19.47
C SER A 170 -7.69 -45.30 -18.15
N ALA A 171 -6.85 -46.09 -17.46
CA ALA A 171 -6.28 -45.71 -16.18
C ALA A 171 -5.18 -44.65 -16.35
N GLN A 172 -4.35 -44.80 -17.40
CA GLN A 172 -3.38 -43.80 -17.81
C GLN A 172 -4.08 -42.52 -18.26
N ALA A 173 -5.12 -42.63 -19.10
CA ALA A 173 -5.89 -41.47 -19.55
C ALA A 173 -6.49 -40.70 -18.37
N GLN A 174 -7.06 -41.40 -17.37
CA GLN A 174 -7.59 -40.79 -16.16
C GLN A 174 -6.50 -40.08 -15.35
N LYS A 175 -5.36 -40.73 -15.13
CA LYS A 175 -4.23 -40.12 -14.41
C LYS A 175 -3.76 -38.83 -15.08
N LEU A 176 -3.71 -38.80 -16.41
CA LEU A 176 -3.34 -37.60 -17.15
C LEU A 176 -4.41 -36.51 -17.02
N LEU A 177 -5.70 -36.85 -17.18
CA LEU A 177 -6.82 -35.90 -17.02
C LEU A 177 -6.93 -35.30 -15.61
N ASP A 178 -6.45 -36.01 -14.58
CA ASP A 178 -6.38 -35.49 -13.21
C ASP A 178 -5.20 -34.53 -13.00
N LEU A 179 -4.13 -34.65 -13.80
CA LEU A 179 -2.88 -33.87 -13.68
C LEU A 179 -2.83 -32.67 -14.62
N THR A 180 -3.38 -32.80 -15.82
CA THR A 180 -3.30 -31.84 -16.91
C THR A 180 -4.68 -31.62 -17.56
N ALA A 181 -4.93 -30.40 -18.02
CA ALA A 181 -6.13 -30.07 -18.77
C ALA A 181 -5.88 -30.29 -20.26
N PHE A 182 -6.85 -30.87 -20.97
CA PHE A 182 -6.77 -31.13 -22.41
C PHE A 182 -7.88 -30.37 -23.15
N ASP A 183 -7.60 -29.98 -24.38
CA ASP A 183 -8.52 -29.25 -25.25
C ASP A 183 -9.26 -30.18 -26.21
N LEU A 184 -8.73 -31.39 -26.45
CA LEU A 184 -9.33 -32.40 -27.31
C LEU A 184 -8.84 -33.79 -26.92
N ILE A 185 -9.71 -34.79 -27.04
CA ILE A 185 -9.36 -36.20 -26.82
C ILE A 185 -9.60 -36.97 -28.12
N ILE A 186 -8.60 -37.74 -28.57
CA ILE A 186 -8.71 -38.67 -29.68
C ILE A 186 -8.71 -40.09 -29.12
N LEU A 187 -9.78 -40.83 -29.35
CA LEU A 187 -9.96 -42.19 -28.85
C LEU A 187 -9.88 -43.17 -30.03
N ASP A 188 -8.96 -44.13 -29.97
CA ASP A 188 -8.99 -45.29 -30.85
C ASP A 188 -10.07 -46.30 -30.42
N PHE A 189 -11.01 -46.49 -31.33
CA PHE A 189 -12.12 -47.41 -31.25
C PHE A 189 -11.99 -48.50 -32.32
N SER A 190 -10.94 -49.31 -32.23
CA SER A 190 -10.94 -50.61 -32.91
C SER A 190 -12.06 -51.49 -32.36
N ALA A 191 -12.85 -52.08 -33.26
CA ALA A 191 -14.09 -52.79 -32.94
C ALA A 191 -13.84 -54.18 -32.31
N SER A 192 -13.28 -54.22 -31.10
CA SER A 192 -13.46 -55.34 -30.17
C SER A 192 -13.10 -54.91 -28.74
N SER A 193 -14.06 -54.41 -27.96
CA SER A 193 -14.20 -54.72 -26.53
C SER A 193 -15.30 -53.89 -25.90
N ALA A 194 -16.14 -54.52 -25.07
CA ALA A 194 -17.07 -53.85 -24.16
C ALA A 194 -16.36 -52.87 -23.18
N ILE A 195 -15.03 -52.97 -23.07
CA ILE A 195 -14.16 -52.18 -22.20
C ILE A 195 -13.99 -50.73 -22.74
N LYS A 196 -13.95 -50.54 -24.07
CA LYS A 196 -13.75 -49.21 -24.68
C LYS A 196 -15.04 -48.36 -24.76
N GLU A 197 -16.22 -48.98 -24.83
CA GLU A 197 -17.50 -48.25 -24.71
C GLU A 197 -17.69 -47.67 -23.29
N SER A 198 -17.23 -48.41 -22.27
CA SER A 198 -17.18 -47.92 -20.89
C SER A 198 -16.29 -46.68 -20.77
N LEU A 199 -15.20 -46.61 -21.55
CA LEU A 199 -14.25 -45.50 -21.49
C LEU A 199 -14.85 -44.18 -21.99
N LEU A 200 -15.57 -44.17 -23.11
CA LEU A 200 -16.25 -42.95 -23.59
C LEU A 200 -17.26 -42.43 -22.55
N VAL A 201 -18.06 -43.33 -21.98
CA VAL A 201 -19.04 -42.99 -20.95
C VAL A 201 -18.36 -42.51 -19.65
N GLN A 202 -17.25 -43.13 -19.25
CA GLN A 202 -16.45 -42.70 -18.10
C GLN A 202 -15.87 -41.31 -18.32
N LEU A 203 -15.23 -41.05 -19.47
CA LEU A 203 -14.69 -39.74 -19.82
C LEU A 203 -15.78 -38.67 -19.86
N ARG A 204 -16.98 -38.99 -20.34
CA ARG A 204 -18.09 -38.03 -20.39
C ARG A 204 -18.74 -37.76 -19.03
N ASN A 205 -18.69 -38.72 -18.11
CA ASN A 205 -19.20 -38.57 -16.74
C ASN A 205 -18.21 -37.86 -15.80
N MET A 206 -16.95 -37.69 -16.20
CA MET A 206 -15.97 -36.90 -15.45
C MET A 206 -16.24 -35.40 -15.64
N LYS A 207 -16.22 -34.63 -14.54
CA LYS A 207 -16.47 -33.18 -14.58
C LYS A 207 -15.47 -32.42 -15.45
N GLN A 208 -14.21 -32.87 -15.47
CA GLN A 208 -13.09 -32.24 -16.16
C GLN A 208 -13.18 -32.39 -17.69
N SER A 209 -13.80 -33.46 -18.18
CA SER A 209 -13.90 -33.79 -19.61
C SER A 209 -15.33 -33.71 -20.17
N MET A 210 -16.28 -33.19 -19.39
CA MET A 210 -17.68 -33.04 -19.81
C MET A 210 -17.84 -32.14 -21.06
N HIS A 211 -16.97 -31.14 -21.20
CA HIS A 211 -17.00 -30.15 -22.29
C HIS A 211 -15.91 -30.35 -23.35
N ILE A 212 -14.99 -31.29 -23.15
CA ILE A 212 -13.86 -31.52 -24.07
C ILE A 212 -14.36 -32.27 -25.32
N PRO A 213 -14.13 -31.81 -26.55
CA PRO A 213 -14.44 -32.57 -27.75
C PRO A 213 -13.75 -33.95 -27.76
N ILE A 214 -14.50 -35.02 -28.03
CA ILE A 214 -13.95 -36.39 -28.17
C ILE A 214 -14.11 -36.86 -29.62
N PHE A 215 -12.99 -37.17 -30.25
CA PHE A 215 -12.90 -37.73 -31.59
C PHE A 215 -12.74 -39.25 -31.49
N ILE A 216 -13.43 -39.98 -32.36
CA ILE A 216 -13.37 -41.44 -32.43
C ILE A 216 -12.66 -41.86 -33.72
N LEU A 217 -11.59 -42.64 -33.61
CA LEU A 217 -10.94 -43.28 -34.76
C LEU A 217 -11.38 -44.75 -34.81
N THR A 218 -11.96 -45.23 -35.90
CA THR A 218 -12.50 -46.60 -35.99
C THR A 218 -12.20 -47.27 -37.33
N GLU A 219 -11.97 -48.58 -37.32
CA GLU A 219 -11.86 -49.42 -38.53
C GLU A 219 -13.23 -49.89 -39.05
N HIS A 220 -14.27 -49.80 -38.22
CA HIS A 220 -15.62 -50.22 -38.56
C HIS A 220 -16.61 -49.06 -38.42
N TYR A 221 -17.31 -48.77 -39.50
CA TYR A 221 -18.23 -47.64 -39.61
C TYR A 221 -19.62 -48.15 -39.99
N ASP A 222 -20.35 -48.68 -39.00
CA ASP A 222 -21.76 -49.03 -39.17
C ASP A 222 -22.67 -47.98 -38.50
N ALA A 223 -23.85 -47.78 -39.09
CA ALA A 223 -24.79 -46.74 -38.66
C ALA A 223 -25.29 -46.92 -37.21
N ASN A 224 -25.33 -48.16 -36.69
CA ASN A 224 -25.81 -48.42 -35.33
C ASN A 224 -24.74 -48.03 -34.30
N THR A 225 -23.48 -48.38 -34.56
CA THR A 225 -22.33 -48.02 -33.72
C THR A 225 -22.12 -46.51 -33.69
N VAL A 226 -22.12 -45.83 -34.84
CA VAL A 226 -21.98 -44.36 -34.89
C VAL A 226 -23.11 -43.67 -34.13
N ARG A 227 -24.36 -44.08 -34.35
CA ARG A 227 -25.52 -43.53 -33.64
C ARG A 227 -25.43 -43.72 -32.12
N LYS A 228 -24.91 -44.86 -31.67
CA LYS A 228 -24.71 -45.16 -30.25
C LYS A 228 -23.63 -44.27 -29.64
N LEU A 229 -22.49 -44.11 -30.31
CA LEU A 229 -21.36 -43.30 -29.82
C LEU A 229 -21.69 -41.80 -29.79
N ILE A 230 -22.45 -41.28 -30.76
CA ILE A 230 -22.96 -39.88 -30.72
C ILE A 230 -23.82 -39.66 -29.46
N LYS A 231 -24.74 -40.57 -29.17
CA LYS A 231 -25.59 -40.49 -27.96
C LYS A 231 -24.77 -40.56 -26.66
N GLN A 232 -23.61 -41.18 -26.70
CA GLN A 232 -22.68 -41.27 -25.58
C GLN A 232 -21.72 -40.08 -25.50
N GLY A 233 -21.78 -39.12 -26.44
CA GLY A 233 -21.07 -37.85 -26.38
C GLY A 233 -19.85 -37.73 -27.29
N ALA A 234 -19.65 -38.63 -28.25
CA ALA A 234 -18.63 -38.42 -29.30
C ALA A 234 -18.99 -37.23 -30.20
N ASN A 235 -18.01 -36.38 -30.52
CA ASN A 235 -18.19 -35.17 -31.32
C ASN A 235 -17.92 -35.40 -32.80
N GLU A 236 -16.97 -36.27 -33.14
CA GLU A 236 -16.49 -36.46 -34.50
C GLU A 236 -15.92 -37.88 -34.70
N PHE A 237 -15.94 -38.36 -35.95
CA PHE A 237 -15.54 -39.72 -36.29
C PHE A 237 -14.60 -39.75 -37.49
N PHE A 238 -13.60 -40.63 -37.45
CA PHE A 238 -12.68 -40.90 -38.54
C PHE A 238 -12.61 -42.40 -38.80
N HIS A 239 -12.75 -42.77 -40.06
CA HIS A 239 -12.55 -44.14 -40.52
C HIS A 239 -11.06 -44.37 -40.78
N LYS A 240 -10.47 -45.46 -40.28
CA LYS A 240 -9.08 -45.83 -40.57
C LYS A 240 -8.99 -46.64 -41.88
N PRO A 241 -8.07 -46.33 -42.82
CA PRO A 241 -7.17 -45.17 -42.82
C PRO A 241 -7.92 -43.86 -43.11
N PHE A 242 -7.53 -42.78 -42.44
CA PHE A 242 -8.14 -41.45 -42.58
C PHE A 242 -7.19 -40.49 -43.33
N ILE A 243 -7.75 -39.42 -43.88
CA ILE A 243 -7.00 -38.35 -44.54
C ILE A 243 -6.44 -37.41 -43.47
N GLU A 244 -5.13 -37.16 -43.49
CA GLU A 244 -4.42 -36.37 -42.47
C GLU A 244 -4.94 -34.92 -42.41
N GLU A 245 -5.18 -34.29 -43.56
CA GLU A 245 -5.71 -32.93 -43.64
C GLU A 245 -7.12 -32.83 -43.06
N GLU A 246 -7.95 -33.87 -43.24
CA GLU A 246 -9.28 -33.90 -42.67
C GLU A 246 -9.23 -33.90 -41.13
N LEU A 247 -8.35 -34.72 -40.56
CA LEU A 247 -8.12 -34.78 -39.11
C LEU A 247 -7.67 -33.42 -38.58
N LEU A 248 -6.65 -32.82 -39.21
CA LEU A 248 -6.12 -31.53 -38.79
C LEU A 248 -7.16 -30.41 -38.89
N LEU A 249 -7.93 -30.33 -39.99
CA LEU A 249 -8.96 -29.30 -40.15
C LEU A 249 -10.04 -29.42 -39.08
N LYS A 250 -10.48 -30.64 -38.77
CA LYS A 250 -11.51 -30.89 -37.75
C LYS A 250 -10.99 -30.64 -36.34
N VAL A 251 -9.75 -31.03 -36.01
CA VAL A 251 -9.11 -30.71 -34.72
C VAL A 251 -9.09 -29.20 -34.51
N ASN A 252 -8.58 -28.43 -35.48
CA ASN A 252 -8.55 -26.96 -35.42
C ASN A 252 -9.96 -26.37 -35.25
N PHE A 253 -10.95 -26.86 -36.00
CA PHE A 253 -12.32 -26.38 -35.94
C PHE A 253 -12.94 -26.60 -34.56
N TRP A 254 -12.84 -27.80 -34.01
CA TRP A 254 -13.50 -28.16 -32.76
C TRP A 254 -12.88 -27.45 -31.54
N ILE A 255 -11.55 -27.30 -31.51
CA ILE A 255 -10.88 -26.51 -30.45
C ILE A 255 -11.34 -25.04 -30.51
N ASP A 256 -11.38 -24.42 -31.69
CA ASP A 256 -11.85 -23.03 -31.82
C ASP A 256 -13.35 -22.88 -31.50
N PHE A 257 -14.17 -23.85 -31.92
CA PHE A 257 -15.60 -23.87 -31.66
C PHE A 257 -15.91 -23.97 -30.16
N GLU A 258 -15.26 -24.88 -29.44
CA GLU A 258 -15.48 -25.05 -28.00
C GLU A 258 -15.02 -23.80 -27.23
N ARG A 259 -13.87 -23.26 -27.58
CA ARG A 259 -13.37 -21.99 -27.02
C ARG A 259 -14.37 -20.84 -27.19
N LYS A 260 -14.87 -20.62 -28.40
CA LYS A 260 -15.89 -19.59 -28.68
C LYS A 260 -17.18 -19.84 -27.92
N THR A 261 -17.55 -21.10 -27.72
CA THR A 261 -18.75 -21.47 -26.98
C THR A 261 -18.61 -21.16 -25.49
N GLN A 262 -17.43 -21.44 -24.91
CA GLN A 262 -17.10 -21.09 -23.54
C GLN A 262 -17.02 -19.58 -23.34
N GLU A 263 -16.37 -18.85 -24.25
CA GLU A 263 -16.28 -17.39 -24.22
C GLU A 263 -17.68 -16.74 -24.28
N ASN A 264 -18.54 -17.19 -25.20
CA ASN A 264 -19.91 -16.71 -25.30
C ASN A 264 -20.74 -17.04 -24.05
N SER A 265 -20.53 -18.21 -23.45
CA SER A 265 -21.22 -18.59 -22.22
C SER A 265 -20.79 -17.73 -21.05
N TYR A 266 -19.49 -17.45 -20.93
CA TYR A 266 -18.94 -16.52 -19.95
C TYR A 266 -19.47 -15.10 -20.15
N GLN A 267 -19.45 -14.58 -21.38
CA GLN A 267 -20.02 -13.26 -21.72
C GLN A 267 -21.50 -13.16 -21.34
N LYS A 268 -22.30 -14.22 -21.56
CA LYS A 268 -23.70 -14.27 -21.14
C LYS A 268 -23.86 -14.22 -19.62
N ILE A 269 -23.07 -15.01 -18.87
CA ILE A 269 -23.08 -15.00 -17.40
C ILE A 269 -22.69 -13.62 -16.88
N LEU A 270 -21.60 -13.06 -17.40
CA LEU A 270 -21.11 -11.75 -16.99
C LEU A 270 -22.11 -10.63 -17.30
N LEU A 271 -22.74 -10.66 -18.47
CA LEU A 271 -23.80 -9.72 -18.83
C LEU A 271 -25.02 -9.86 -17.91
N GLN A 272 -25.37 -11.08 -17.53
CA GLN A 272 -26.44 -11.35 -16.58
C GLN A 272 -26.09 -10.81 -15.17
N GLU A 273 -24.83 -10.92 -14.74
CA GLU A 273 -24.36 -10.34 -13.48
C GLU A 273 -24.35 -8.80 -13.51
N TYR A 274 -23.92 -8.18 -14.61
CA TYR A 274 -24.04 -6.73 -14.79
C TYR A 274 -25.50 -6.29 -14.76
N LYS A 275 -26.39 -7.02 -15.43
CA LYS A 275 -27.83 -6.77 -15.37
C LYS A 275 -28.35 -6.86 -13.94
N ASN A 276 -28.01 -7.93 -13.21
CA ASN A 276 -28.40 -8.12 -11.81
C ASN A 276 -27.88 -6.97 -10.91
N ALA A 277 -26.66 -6.49 -11.13
CA ALA A 277 -26.06 -5.39 -10.38
C ALA A 277 -26.77 -4.05 -10.64
N VAL A 278 -27.10 -3.76 -11.90
CA VAL A 278 -27.89 -2.59 -12.29
C VAL A 278 -29.30 -2.67 -11.69
N ASP A 279 -29.93 -3.85 -11.74
CA ASP A 279 -31.27 -4.09 -11.19
C ASP A 279 -31.32 -3.90 -9.66
N ARG A 280 -30.23 -4.21 -8.94
CA ARG A 280 -30.14 -3.99 -7.48
C ARG A 280 -29.90 -2.52 -7.11
N SER A 281 -29.26 -1.74 -7.97
CA SER A 281 -28.77 -0.39 -7.64
C SER A 281 -29.66 0.74 -8.17
N THR A 282 -30.40 0.52 -9.27
CA THR A 282 -31.17 1.56 -9.96
C THR A 282 -32.63 1.14 -10.18
N ILE A 283 -33.52 2.11 -10.40
CA ILE A 283 -34.92 1.83 -10.73
C ILE A 283 -35.01 1.60 -12.24
N VAL A 284 -35.46 0.41 -12.65
CA VAL A 284 -35.52 0.02 -14.07
C VAL A 284 -36.93 -0.42 -14.45
N SER A 285 -37.38 0.02 -15.62
CA SER A 285 -38.55 -0.54 -16.28
C SER A 285 -38.37 -0.61 -17.79
N LYS A 286 -39.05 -1.56 -18.42
CA LYS A 286 -39.18 -1.62 -19.88
C LYS A 286 -40.62 -1.44 -20.30
N THR A 287 -40.81 -0.85 -21.47
CA THR A 287 -42.13 -0.74 -22.08
C THR A 287 -42.11 -1.18 -23.54
N ASN A 288 -43.25 -1.64 -24.04
CA ASN A 288 -43.46 -1.77 -25.48
C ASN A 288 -43.59 -0.37 -26.14
N LYS A 289 -43.85 -0.35 -27.45
CA LYS A 289 -43.94 0.89 -28.25
C LYS A 289 -45.10 1.79 -27.83
N GLU A 290 -46.13 1.20 -27.25
CA GLU A 290 -47.33 1.87 -26.74
C GLU A 290 -47.15 2.39 -25.30
N GLY A 291 -45.98 2.17 -24.68
CA GLY A 291 -45.70 2.62 -23.31
C GLY A 291 -46.28 1.75 -22.21
N ILE A 292 -46.70 0.53 -22.56
CA ILE A 292 -47.16 -0.49 -21.60
C ILE A 292 -45.94 -1.16 -20.97
N ILE A 293 -45.92 -1.23 -19.64
CA ILE A 293 -44.81 -1.83 -18.89
C ILE A 293 -44.76 -3.33 -19.15
N THR A 294 -43.64 -3.79 -19.70
CA THR A 294 -43.34 -5.21 -19.98
C THR A 294 -42.38 -5.80 -18.95
N TYR A 295 -41.65 -4.95 -18.21
CA TYR A 295 -40.75 -5.35 -17.13
C TYR A 295 -40.59 -4.21 -16.11
N ALA A 296 -40.48 -4.57 -14.84
CA ALA A 296 -40.18 -3.68 -13.72
C ALA A 296 -39.29 -4.41 -12.72
N ASN A 297 -38.21 -3.77 -12.25
CA ASN A 297 -37.35 -4.38 -11.24
C ASN A 297 -37.85 -4.12 -9.81
N ASP A 298 -37.30 -4.83 -8.82
CA ASP A 298 -37.68 -4.71 -7.41
C ASP A 298 -37.59 -3.28 -6.86
N LYS A 299 -36.61 -2.50 -7.32
CA LYS A 299 -36.45 -1.11 -6.94
C LYS A 299 -37.62 -0.26 -7.44
N PHE A 300 -38.13 -0.52 -8.64
CA PHE A 300 -39.33 0.14 -9.14
C PHE A 300 -40.57 -0.24 -8.32
N CYS A 301 -40.74 -1.52 -7.98
CA CYS A 301 -41.83 -1.96 -7.11
C CYS A 301 -41.76 -1.28 -5.73
N LYS A 302 -40.58 -1.28 -5.10
CA LYS A 302 -40.34 -0.68 -3.77
C LYS A 302 -40.61 0.83 -3.74
N ILE A 303 -40.07 1.59 -4.71
CA ILE A 303 -40.26 3.04 -4.73
C ILE A 303 -41.71 3.41 -5.09
N SER A 304 -42.34 2.70 -6.03
CA SER A 304 -43.69 3.01 -6.46
C SER A 304 -44.76 2.52 -5.48
N GLY A 305 -44.46 1.52 -4.65
CA GLY A 305 -45.40 0.87 -3.74
C GLY A 305 -46.37 -0.10 -4.45
N TYR A 306 -46.22 -0.32 -5.76
CA TYR A 306 -46.97 -1.32 -6.51
C TYR A 306 -46.23 -2.66 -6.52
N ARG A 307 -46.99 -3.75 -6.50
CA ARG A 307 -46.43 -5.08 -6.75
C ARG A 307 -46.11 -5.25 -8.24
N TYR A 308 -45.19 -6.16 -8.55
CA TYR A 308 -44.79 -6.47 -9.92
C TYR A 308 -45.99 -6.80 -10.81
N GLU A 309 -46.89 -7.66 -10.32
CA GLU A 309 -48.08 -8.09 -11.06
C GLU A 309 -49.09 -6.95 -11.30
N GLU A 310 -49.01 -5.87 -10.52
CA GLU A 310 -49.87 -4.69 -10.68
C GLU A 310 -49.28 -3.68 -11.67
N LEU A 311 -47.97 -3.75 -11.95
CA LEU A 311 -47.28 -2.86 -12.89
C LEU A 311 -47.27 -3.44 -14.31
N ILE A 312 -47.07 -4.74 -14.46
CA ILE A 312 -46.97 -5.39 -15.77
C ILE A 312 -48.31 -5.30 -16.51
N GLY A 313 -48.26 -4.91 -17.78
CA GLY A 313 -49.45 -4.72 -18.61
C GLY A 313 -50.15 -3.37 -18.41
N GLN A 314 -49.69 -2.54 -17.48
CA GLN A 314 -50.23 -1.19 -17.28
C GLN A 314 -49.44 -0.15 -18.09
N PRO A 315 -50.09 0.93 -18.55
CA PRO A 315 -49.37 2.08 -19.09
C PRO A 315 -48.45 2.69 -18.04
N HIS A 316 -47.24 3.11 -18.44
CA HIS A 316 -46.25 3.71 -17.50
C HIS A 316 -46.80 4.91 -16.73
N SER A 317 -47.81 5.60 -17.29
CA SER A 317 -48.53 6.68 -16.63
C SER A 317 -49.22 6.32 -15.31
N ILE A 318 -49.31 5.05 -14.92
CA ILE A 318 -49.84 4.60 -13.63
C ILE A 318 -49.17 5.30 -12.44
N VAL A 319 -47.85 5.57 -12.52
CA VAL A 319 -47.10 6.27 -11.48
C VAL A 319 -47.06 7.80 -11.66
N ARG A 320 -47.71 8.35 -12.69
CA ARG A 320 -47.66 9.80 -12.96
C ARG A 320 -48.39 10.58 -11.86
N HIS A 321 -47.76 11.62 -11.34
CA HIS A 321 -48.38 12.51 -10.36
C HIS A 321 -49.52 13.34 -10.99
N PRO A 322 -50.67 13.59 -10.30
CA PRO A 322 -51.82 14.27 -10.92
C PRO A 322 -51.52 15.72 -11.31
N SER A 323 -50.58 16.36 -10.59
CA SER A 323 -50.16 17.74 -10.85
C SER A 323 -49.28 17.89 -12.11
N VAL A 324 -48.90 16.79 -12.77
CA VAL A 324 -48.07 16.84 -13.98
C VAL A 324 -48.97 16.64 -15.20
N PRO A 325 -49.21 17.67 -16.04
CA PRO A 325 -50.03 17.58 -17.25
C PRO A 325 -49.57 16.47 -18.19
N LYS A 326 -50.48 15.88 -18.98
CA LYS A 326 -50.12 14.81 -19.93
C LYS A 326 -49.19 15.32 -21.02
N GLU A 327 -49.39 16.57 -21.41
CA GLU A 327 -48.68 17.33 -22.43
C GLU A 327 -47.19 17.47 -22.11
N THR A 328 -46.82 17.43 -20.82
CA THR A 328 -45.42 17.45 -20.34
C THR A 328 -44.57 16.31 -20.93
N PHE A 329 -45.21 15.19 -21.27
CA PHE A 329 -44.54 14.02 -21.83
C PHE A 329 -44.53 14.00 -23.37
N LYS A 330 -45.13 14.98 -24.03
CA LYS A 330 -45.20 15.03 -25.50
C LYS A 330 -43.81 15.09 -26.14
N GLN A 331 -42.95 15.98 -25.64
CA GLN A 331 -41.58 16.12 -26.12
C GLN A 331 -40.74 14.85 -25.85
N MET A 332 -40.95 14.20 -24.70
CA MET A 332 -40.31 12.92 -24.40
C MET A 332 -40.68 11.87 -25.45
N TRP A 333 -41.97 11.68 -25.72
CA TRP A 333 -42.45 10.73 -26.70
C TRP A 333 -41.93 11.02 -28.11
N GLU A 334 -41.96 12.28 -28.54
CA GLU A 334 -41.40 12.71 -29.83
C GLU A 334 -39.89 12.42 -29.95
N THR A 335 -39.14 12.52 -28.84
CA THR A 335 -37.70 12.25 -28.80
C THR A 335 -37.43 10.75 -28.92
N ILE A 336 -38.05 9.93 -28.06
CA ILE A 336 -37.74 8.50 -28.01
C ILE A 336 -38.25 7.75 -29.25
N LEU A 337 -39.34 8.21 -29.87
CA LEU A 337 -39.86 7.63 -31.12
C LEU A 337 -38.98 7.93 -32.34
N LYS A 338 -38.13 8.96 -32.28
CA LYS A 338 -37.10 9.23 -33.30
C LYS A 338 -35.85 8.37 -33.15
N GLY A 339 -35.80 7.50 -32.13
CA GLY A 339 -34.61 6.69 -31.83
C GLY A 339 -33.59 7.42 -30.94
N GLU A 340 -33.93 8.61 -30.44
CA GLU A 340 -33.03 9.42 -29.60
C GLU A 340 -33.25 9.13 -28.10
N LYS A 341 -32.21 9.32 -27.30
CA LYS A 341 -32.32 9.23 -25.83
C LYS A 341 -33.04 10.46 -25.27
N TRP A 342 -33.89 10.26 -24.28
CA TRP A 342 -34.48 11.35 -23.50
C TRP A 342 -33.97 11.32 -22.06
N GLU A 343 -33.69 12.48 -21.50
CA GLU A 343 -33.28 12.65 -20.10
C GLU A 343 -34.08 13.78 -19.45
N GLY A 344 -34.56 13.57 -18.23
CA GLY A 344 -35.23 14.61 -17.47
C GLY A 344 -35.79 14.17 -16.13
N VAL A 345 -36.14 15.17 -15.32
CA VAL A 345 -36.72 14.97 -13.99
C VAL A 345 -38.23 14.81 -14.09
N VAL A 346 -38.76 13.77 -13.43
CA VAL A 346 -40.19 13.42 -13.44
C VAL A 346 -40.71 13.30 -12.02
N LYS A 347 -41.85 13.95 -11.75
CA LYS A 347 -42.61 13.79 -10.51
C LYS A 347 -43.63 12.67 -10.64
N ASN A 348 -43.50 11.67 -9.79
CA ASN A 348 -44.36 10.50 -9.73
C ASN A 348 -45.14 10.44 -8.40
N ARG A 349 -46.13 9.55 -8.35
CA ARG A 349 -46.98 9.25 -7.20
C ARG A 349 -46.86 7.77 -6.86
N ARG A 350 -46.66 7.47 -5.57
CA ARG A 350 -46.68 6.11 -5.03
C ARG A 350 -48.11 5.60 -4.90
N LYS A 351 -48.28 4.30 -4.67
CA LYS A 351 -49.60 3.68 -4.47
C LYS A 351 -50.36 4.27 -3.27
N ASP A 352 -49.66 4.67 -2.21
CA ASP A 352 -50.23 5.33 -1.02
C ASP A 352 -50.63 6.80 -1.24
N GLY A 353 -50.34 7.36 -2.42
CA GLY A 353 -50.65 8.74 -2.77
C GLY A 353 -49.51 9.73 -2.57
N SER A 354 -48.42 9.36 -1.88
CA SER A 354 -47.26 10.23 -1.67
C SER A 354 -46.49 10.48 -2.98
N ALA A 355 -45.83 11.64 -3.09
CA ALA A 355 -45.04 11.99 -4.27
C ALA A 355 -43.60 11.48 -4.14
N TYR A 356 -42.96 11.22 -5.28
CA TYR A 356 -41.52 10.96 -5.35
C TYR A 356 -40.95 11.50 -6.65
N TRP A 357 -39.67 11.85 -6.66
CA TRP A 357 -38.99 12.44 -7.80
C TRP A 357 -37.92 11.51 -8.33
N VAL A 358 -37.85 11.39 -9.65
CA VAL A 358 -36.83 10.59 -10.33
C VAL A 358 -36.15 11.41 -11.42
N ASN A 359 -34.82 11.34 -11.48
CA ASN A 359 -34.13 11.67 -12.73
C ASN A 359 -34.19 10.44 -13.63
N ALA A 360 -34.77 10.58 -14.82
CA ALA A 360 -35.08 9.48 -15.70
C ALA A 360 -34.33 9.63 -17.02
N VAL A 361 -33.66 8.55 -17.44
CA VAL A 361 -33.12 8.38 -18.79
C VAL A 361 -33.93 7.30 -19.49
N ILE A 362 -34.42 7.57 -20.69
CA ILE A 362 -35.20 6.64 -21.51
C ILE A 362 -34.48 6.43 -22.83
N ASN A 363 -34.13 5.17 -23.12
CA ASN A 363 -33.43 4.76 -24.33
C ASN A 363 -34.33 3.83 -25.18
N PRO A 364 -34.46 4.08 -26.49
CA PRO A 364 -35.03 3.11 -27.41
C PRO A 364 -34.05 1.96 -27.67
N ILE A 365 -34.54 0.73 -27.64
CA ILE A 365 -33.81 -0.47 -28.05
C ILE A 365 -34.20 -0.78 -29.48
N ILE A 366 -33.21 -0.88 -30.36
CA ILE A 366 -33.39 -0.98 -31.80
C ILE A 366 -32.91 -2.36 -32.29
N ASP A 367 -33.64 -2.98 -33.20
CA ASP A 367 -33.22 -4.24 -33.85
C ASP A 367 -32.18 -4.01 -34.97
N HIS A 368 -31.65 -5.11 -35.52
CA HIS A 368 -30.69 -5.07 -36.64
C HIS A 368 -31.27 -4.47 -37.94
N LYS A 369 -32.57 -4.22 -38.01
CA LYS A 369 -33.27 -3.58 -39.14
C LYS A 369 -33.58 -2.11 -38.88
N GLY A 370 -33.14 -1.55 -37.75
CA GLY A 370 -33.36 -0.15 -37.40
C GLY A 370 -34.72 0.14 -36.76
N ASN A 371 -35.51 -0.87 -36.43
CA ASN A 371 -36.83 -0.68 -35.80
C ASN A 371 -36.71 -0.65 -34.28
N ILE A 372 -37.39 0.31 -33.64
CA ILE A 372 -37.55 0.33 -32.18
C ILE A 372 -38.35 -0.91 -31.76
N VAL A 373 -37.81 -1.70 -30.84
CA VAL A 373 -38.40 -2.92 -30.27
C VAL A 373 -39.08 -2.61 -28.94
N GLU A 374 -38.38 -1.93 -28.05
CA GLU A 374 -38.83 -1.58 -26.71
C GLU A 374 -38.16 -0.29 -26.23
N PHE A 375 -38.66 0.29 -25.14
CA PHE A 375 -37.99 1.37 -24.43
C PHE A 375 -37.51 0.86 -23.08
N ILE A 376 -36.26 1.16 -22.73
CA ILE A 376 -35.73 0.94 -21.39
C ILE A 376 -35.60 2.28 -20.67
N SER A 377 -36.13 2.35 -19.45
CA SER A 377 -36.00 3.52 -18.59
C SER A 377 -35.19 3.16 -17.36
N ILE A 378 -34.12 3.93 -17.13
CA ILE A 378 -33.29 3.87 -15.94
C ILE A 378 -33.54 5.16 -15.15
N ARG A 379 -33.76 5.01 -13.85
CA ARG A 379 -34.17 6.10 -12.98
C ARG A 379 -33.36 6.11 -11.69
N THR A 380 -32.97 7.30 -11.27
CA THR A 380 -32.36 7.54 -9.96
C THR A 380 -33.36 8.30 -9.10
N ASP A 381 -33.61 7.79 -7.89
CA ASP A 381 -34.41 8.49 -6.90
C ASP A 381 -33.68 9.76 -6.46
N ILE A 382 -34.29 10.91 -6.69
CA ILE A 382 -33.79 12.21 -6.28
C ILE A 382 -34.76 12.91 -5.32
N SER A 383 -35.68 12.14 -4.71
CA SER A 383 -36.68 12.68 -3.79
C SER A 383 -36.02 13.44 -2.64
N SER A 384 -34.95 12.90 -2.04
CA SER A 384 -34.20 13.59 -0.98
C SER A 384 -33.55 14.89 -1.46
N VAL A 385 -33.04 14.92 -2.70
CA VAL A 385 -32.45 16.13 -3.30
C VAL A 385 -33.52 17.19 -3.53
N HIS A 386 -34.74 16.80 -3.94
CA HIS A 386 -35.85 17.72 -4.11
C HIS A 386 -36.47 18.16 -2.79
N GLU A 387 -36.55 17.29 -1.79
CA GLU A 387 -36.94 17.67 -0.41
C GLU A 387 -35.92 18.65 0.19
N ILE A 388 -34.61 18.43 -0.04
CA ILE A 388 -33.56 19.38 0.31
C ILE A 388 -33.68 20.65 -0.52
N HIS A 389 -33.99 20.60 -1.82
CA HIS A 389 -34.17 21.79 -2.65
C HIS A 389 -35.39 22.63 -2.26
N ASP A 390 -36.54 22.01 -2.02
CA ASP A 390 -37.76 22.68 -1.56
C ASP A 390 -37.60 23.20 -0.13
N SER A 391 -36.89 22.44 0.74
CA SER A 391 -36.44 22.91 2.05
C SER A 391 -35.46 24.07 1.91
N LEU A 392 -34.53 24.04 0.95
CA LEU A 392 -33.60 25.11 0.65
C LEU A 392 -34.28 26.34 0.04
N GLN A 393 -35.34 26.19 -0.76
CA GLN A 393 -36.14 27.30 -1.30
C GLN A 393 -36.99 27.96 -0.20
N THR A 394 -37.57 27.13 0.69
CA THR A 394 -38.26 27.60 1.89
C THR A 394 -37.26 28.26 2.84
N GLN A 395 -36.08 27.66 2.99
CA GLN A 395 -34.96 28.22 3.72
C GLN A 395 -34.39 29.44 3.04
N LEU A 396 -34.46 29.64 1.71
CA LEU A 396 -33.99 30.81 0.96
C LEU A 396 -34.92 32.01 1.21
N LYS A 397 -36.23 31.77 1.32
CA LYS A 397 -37.18 32.76 1.86
C LYS A 397 -36.96 33.05 3.35
N ILE A 398 -36.39 32.10 4.09
CA ILE A 398 -35.91 32.31 5.47
C ILE A 398 -34.45 32.83 5.45
N SER A 399 -33.69 32.75 4.34
CA SER A 399 -32.23 32.94 4.30
C SER A 399 -31.81 34.34 3.99
N GLU A 400 -32.70 35.27 3.67
CA GLU A 400 -32.37 36.68 3.88
C GLU A 400 -32.18 36.95 5.39
N LYS A 401 -32.89 36.22 6.26
CA LYS A 401 -32.76 36.31 7.72
C LYS A 401 -31.67 35.37 8.28
N ASN A 402 -31.59 34.12 7.78
CA ASN A 402 -30.55 33.18 8.21
C ASN A 402 -29.16 33.46 7.62
N PHE A 403 -29.03 34.17 6.49
CA PHE A 403 -27.72 34.64 6.04
C PHE A 403 -27.21 35.74 6.96
N GLU A 404 -28.08 36.62 7.46
CA GLU A 404 -27.71 37.62 8.46
C GLU A 404 -27.34 36.97 9.79
N ASP A 405 -28.07 35.94 10.24
CA ASP A 405 -27.73 35.17 11.44
C ASP A 405 -26.46 34.31 11.27
N ALA A 406 -26.26 33.65 10.12
CA ALA A 406 -25.06 32.86 9.84
C ALA A 406 -23.84 33.74 9.57
N TYR A 407 -24.01 34.92 8.97
CA TYR A 407 -23.00 35.95 8.84
C TYR A 407 -22.69 36.57 10.20
N HIS A 408 -23.69 36.86 11.04
CA HIS A 408 -23.49 37.30 12.42
C HIS A 408 -22.78 36.25 13.25
N MET A 409 -23.15 34.97 13.13
CA MET A 409 -22.51 33.87 13.84
C MET A 409 -21.11 33.59 13.29
N PHE A 410 -20.89 33.70 11.98
CA PHE A 410 -19.55 33.67 11.37
C PHE A 410 -18.70 34.84 11.86
N LYS A 411 -19.25 36.06 11.95
CA LYS A 411 -18.59 37.23 12.54
C LYS A 411 -18.34 37.07 14.02
N GLN A 412 -19.23 36.42 14.76
CA GLN A 412 -19.05 36.08 16.18
C GLN A 412 -17.98 34.99 16.36
N TYR A 413 -17.91 34.00 15.47
CA TYR A 413 -16.82 33.01 15.46
C TYR A 413 -15.49 33.62 15.04
N GLU A 414 -15.47 34.48 14.02
CA GLU A 414 -14.30 35.26 13.63
C GLU A 414 -13.83 36.15 14.79
N HIS A 415 -14.76 36.81 15.49
CA HIS A 415 -14.49 37.61 16.67
C HIS A 415 -13.96 36.75 17.83
N ALA A 416 -14.60 35.63 18.16
CA ALA A 416 -14.16 34.71 19.21
C ALA A 416 -12.79 34.07 18.92
N ILE A 417 -12.50 33.75 17.65
CA ILE A 417 -11.17 33.31 17.20
C ILE A 417 -10.18 34.47 17.33
N ASN A 418 -10.56 35.69 16.96
CA ASN A 418 -9.73 36.88 17.10
C ASN A 418 -9.47 37.29 18.55
N GLU A 419 -10.37 36.99 19.48
CA GLU A 419 -10.22 37.24 20.91
C GLU A 419 -9.42 36.16 21.65
N SER A 420 -9.35 34.93 21.13
CA SER A 420 -8.68 33.81 21.81
C SER A 420 -7.37 33.37 21.18
N THR A 421 -7.11 33.73 19.91
CA THR A 421 -5.99 33.20 19.13
C THR A 421 -5.17 34.32 18.52
N ILE A 422 -3.85 34.16 18.44
CA ILE A 422 -2.98 35.06 17.68
C ILE A 422 -2.95 34.58 16.24
N LEU A 423 -3.43 35.40 15.31
CA LEU A 423 -3.58 35.04 13.90
C LEU A 423 -2.84 36.05 13.00
N THR A 424 -2.05 35.53 12.08
CA THR A 424 -1.46 36.33 10.99
C THR A 424 -1.57 35.60 9.66
N ARG A 425 -1.72 36.35 8.56
CA ARG A 425 -1.57 35.83 7.20
C ARG A 425 -0.39 36.50 6.52
N THR A 426 0.28 35.76 5.63
CA THR A 426 1.40 36.26 4.84
C THR A 426 1.24 35.91 3.38
N ASP A 427 1.88 36.68 2.51
CA ASP A 427 2.15 36.26 1.13
C ASP A 427 3.12 35.05 1.11
N LEU A 428 3.50 34.62 -0.10
CA LEU A 428 4.37 33.45 -0.31
C LEU A 428 5.83 33.74 0.07
N GLU A 429 6.20 35.01 0.14
CA GLU A 429 7.50 35.54 0.56
C GLU A 429 7.61 35.71 2.08
N GLY A 430 6.48 35.58 2.80
CA GLY A 430 6.41 35.68 4.25
C GLY A 430 6.23 37.10 4.77
N ASN A 431 5.78 38.03 3.94
CA ASN A 431 5.37 39.37 4.36
C ASN A 431 3.94 39.35 4.88
N ILE A 432 3.72 39.96 6.05
CA ILE A 432 2.44 39.91 6.74
C ILE A 432 1.43 40.76 5.97
N THR A 433 0.34 40.12 5.54
CA THR A 433 -0.78 40.75 4.82
C THR A 433 -1.96 41.03 5.74
N PHE A 434 -2.01 40.37 6.89
CA PHE A 434 -3.04 40.53 7.90
C PHE A 434 -2.54 40.08 9.27
N ALA A 435 -2.92 40.79 10.32
CA ALA A 435 -2.77 40.35 11.70
C ALA A 435 -4.00 40.78 12.51
N ASN A 436 -4.41 39.95 13.47
CA ASN A 436 -5.59 40.24 14.30
C ASN A 436 -5.24 41.04 15.57
N GLU A 437 -6.25 41.55 16.28
CA GLU A 437 -6.04 42.36 17.49
C GLU A 437 -5.16 41.69 18.55
N ASN A 438 -5.34 40.38 18.74
CA ASN A 438 -4.54 39.62 19.69
C ASN A 438 -3.06 39.58 19.31
N PHE A 439 -2.72 39.56 18.02
CA PHE A 439 -1.35 39.72 17.59
C PHE A 439 -0.78 41.07 18.06
N TYR A 440 -1.51 42.16 17.89
CA TYR A 440 -1.05 43.49 18.30
C TYR A 440 -0.94 43.61 19.82
N LYS A 441 -1.95 43.17 20.58
CA LYS A 441 -1.93 43.16 22.05
C LYS A 441 -0.78 42.33 22.60
N THR A 442 -0.55 41.14 22.03
CA THR A 442 0.51 40.25 22.51
C THR A 442 1.89 40.71 22.07
N THR A 443 2.08 41.20 20.84
CA THR A 443 3.44 41.57 20.36
C THR A 443 3.82 43.02 20.68
N GLY A 444 2.84 43.89 20.92
CA GLY A 444 3.04 45.32 21.16
C GLY A 444 3.25 46.17 19.90
N PHE A 445 3.23 45.57 18.71
CA PHE A 445 3.31 46.30 17.44
C PHE A 445 1.93 46.79 16.99
N CYS A 446 1.88 47.86 16.20
CA CYS A 446 0.65 48.31 15.53
C CYS A 446 0.58 47.82 14.08
N GLU A 447 -0.58 47.97 13.45
CA GLU A 447 -0.85 47.47 12.09
C GLU A 447 0.11 48.08 11.06
N GLU A 448 0.32 49.40 11.12
CA GLU A 448 1.16 50.14 10.16
C GLU A 448 2.64 49.72 10.22
N GLU A 449 3.08 49.16 11.36
CA GLU A 449 4.46 48.69 11.57
C GLU A 449 4.68 47.28 11.04
N VAL A 450 3.61 46.50 10.87
CA VAL A 450 3.68 45.05 10.65
C VAL A 450 3.23 44.68 9.25
N ILE A 451 2.18 45.31 8.73
CA ILE A 451 1.65 45.00 7.41
C ILE A 451 2.69 45.33 6.33
N GLY A 452 2.93 44.39 5.43
CA GLY A 452 3.96 44.45 4.39
C GLY A 452 5.39 44.19 4.89
N LYS A 453 5.61 44.00 6.19
CA LYS A 453 6.91 43.58 6.73
C LYS A 453 7.01 42.06 6.77
N ASN A 454 8.24 41.57 6.65
CA ASN A 454 8.49 40.14 6.77
C ASN A 454 8.21 39.67 8.22
N HIS A 455 7.60 38.48 8.35
CA HIS A 455 7.25 37.87 9.65
C HIS A 455 8.45 37.71 10.61
N SER A 456 9.68 37.83 10.12
CA SER A 456 10.90 37.86 10.91
C SER A 456 11.05 39.09 11.81
N ILE A 457 10.23 40.14 11.66
CA ILE A 457 10.26 41.35 12.51
C ILE A 457 10.08 41.07 14.01
N ILE A 458 9.35 40.01 14.36
CA ILE A 458 9.10 39.56 15.73
C ILE A 458 10.01 38.41 16.15
N ARG A 459 11.00 38.03 15.34
CA ARG A 459 11.85 36.87 15.63
C ARG A 459 12.83 37.22 16.75
N HIS A 460 12.90 36.37 17.79
CA HIS A 460 13.93 36.51 18.82
C HIS A 460 15.29 35.97 18.33
N LYS A 461 16.39 36.60 18.77
CA LYS A 461 17.78 36.20 18.45
C LYS A 461 18.12 34.77 18.87
N ASP A 462 17.61 34.32 20.02
CA ASP A 462 17.85 32.97 20.55
C ASP A 462 17.12 31.88 19.76
N THR A 463 16.20 32.24 18.84
CA THR A 463 15.48 31.23 18.07
C THR A 463 16.39 30.64 16.99
N PRO A 464 16.66 29.33 17.01
CA PRO A 464 17.60 28.70 16.09
C PRO A 464 17.18 28.88 14.62
N ASN A 465 18.17 29.09 13.74
CA ASN A 465 17.94 29.20 12.28
C ASN A 465 17.32 27.93 11.68
N GLU A 466 17.60 26.77 12.28
CA GLU A 466 17.07 25.47 11.86
C GLU A 466 15.55 25.42 11.89
N VAL A 467 14.93 26.07 12.88
CA VAL A 467 13.47 26.11 13.05
C VAL A 467 12.82 26.79 11.84
N PHE A 468 13.34 27.94 11.41
CA PHE A 468 12.82 28.65 10.23
C PHE A 468 13.17 27.95 8.92
N THR A 469 14.32 27.28 8.86
CA THR A 469 14.71 26.48 7.70
C THR A 469 13.75 25.30 7.51
N ASP A 470 13.36 24.63 8.60
CA ASP A 470 12.35 23.58 8.60
C ASP A 470 10.94 24.09 8.26
N LEU A 471 10.55 25.24 8.84
CA LEU A 471 9.31 25.94 8.52
C LEU A 471 9.16 26.18 7.02
N TRP A 472 10.12 26.85 6.41
CA TRP A 472 10.04 27.21 4.99
C TRP A 472 10.13 25.99 4.08
N ARG A 473 10.95 25.00 4.42
CA ARG A 473 11.02 23.73 3.69
C ARG A 473 9.70 22.96 3.73
N THR A 474 8.98 23.00 4.84
CA THR A 474 7.68 22.33 5.02
C THR A 474 6.58 23.04 4.25
N LEU A 475 6.50 24.37 4.37
CA LEU A 475 5.49 25.20 3.70
C LEU A 475 5.64 25.15 2.16
N LYS A 476 6.88 25.18 1.64
CA LYS A 476 7.14 25.06 0.19
C LYS A 476 6.73 23.70 -0.40
N LYS A 477 6.62 22.65 0.43
CA LYS A 477 6.08 21.34 0.02
C LYS A 477 4.55 21.27 0.13
N GLY A 478 3.88 22.38 0.44
CA GLY A 478 2.43 22.43 0.63
C GLY A 478 1.94 21.75 1.90
N LYS A 479 2.80 21.56 2.91
CA LYS A 479 2.46 20.87 4.16
C LYS A 479 2.28 21.85 5.32
N VAL A 480 1.53 21.43 6.34
CA VAL A 480 1.37 22.18 7.59
C VAL A 480 2.63 22.05 8.42
N TRP A 481 3.15 23.18 8.89
CA TRP A 481 4.25 23.24 9.83
C TRP A 481 3.74 23.48 11.25
N ARG A 482 4.36 22.83 12.24
CA ARG A 482 4.07 23.02 13.67
C ARG A 482 5.37 23.09 14.45
N GLY A 483 5.49 24.02 15.37
CA GLY A 483 6.66 24.12 16.21
C GLY A 483 6.56 25.20 17.27
N VAL A 484 7.52 25.16 18.20
CA VAL A 484 7.70 26.15 19.26
C VAL A 484 8.87 27.04 18.89
N PHE A 485 8.67 28.36 18.98
CA PHE A 485 9.77 29.31 18.84
C PHE A 485 9.56 30.57 19.67
N LYS A 486 10.68 31.22 19.99
CA LYS A 486 10.75 32.43 20.79
C LYS A 486 10.62 33.65 19.88
N ASN A 487 9.68 34.53 20.20
CA ASN A 487 9.52 35.82 19.54
C ASN A 487 9.87 36.95 20.49
N GLN A 488 10.26 38.07 19.92
CA GLN A 488 10.53 39.31 20.62
C GLN A 488 9.32 40.23 20.45
N ARG A 489 8.84 40.77 21.57
CA ARG A 489 7.85 41.83 21.64
C ARG A 489 8.52 43.17 21.33
N LYS A 490 7.73 44.20 21.03
CA LYS A 490 8.25 45.55 20.71
C LYS A 490 9.06 46.18 21.85
N ASP A 491 8.69 45.89 23.10
CA ASP A 491 9.39 46.35 24.32
C ASP A 491 10.72 45.62 24.57
N GLY A 492 11.06 44.63 23.74
CA GLY A 492 12.27 43.82 23.87
C GLY A 492 12.10 42.54 24.67
N ASN A 493 10.96 42.33 25.35
CA ASN A 493 10.69 41.12 26.09
C ASN A 493 10.49 39.93 25.15
N ALA A 494 10.85 38.74 25.63
CA ALA A 494 10.71 37.52 24.86
C ALA A 494 9.49 36.71 25.30
N SER A 495 8.76 36.18 24.33
CA SER A 495 7.60 35.31 24.55
C SER A 495 7.72 34.06 23.69
N TRP A 496 7.30 32.93 24.25
CA TRP A 496 7.32 31.64 23.59
C TRP A 496 5.97 31.35 22.93
N PHE A 497 6.01 30.92 21.68
CA PHE A 497 4.81 30.62 20.92
C PHE A 497 4.82 29.21 20.38
N TYR A 498 3.77 28.47 20.66
CA TYR A 498 3.40 27.30 19.86
C TYR A 498 2.66 27.78 18.62
N SER A 499 3.19 27.47 17.44
CA SER A 499 2.66 27.95 16.17
C SER A 499 2.30 26.81 15.24
N THR A 500 1.12 26.91 14.61
CA THR A 500 0.69 26.10 13.48
C THR A 500 0.59 26.99 12.25
N ILE A 501 1.33 26.67 11.20
CA ILE A 501 1.40 27.47 9.97
C ILE A 501 1.01 26.58 8.79
N LEU A 502 0.01 27.00 8.02
CA LEU A 502 -0.53 26.22 6.92
C LEU A 502 -0.60 27.03 5.61
N PRO A 503 -0.35 26.40 4.45
CA PRO A 503 -0.65 26.98 3.15
C PRO A 503 -2.15 26.97 2.88
N ILE A 504 -2.66 28.11 2.42
CA ILE A 504 -4.01 28.27 1.89
C ILE A 504 -3.94 28.16 0.37
N PHE A 505 -4.75 27.30 -0.22
CA PHE A 505 -4.74 27.03 -1.66
C PHE A 505 -6.00 27.54 -2.34
N ASN A 506 -5.89 27.90 -3.61
CA ASN A 506 -7.05 28.08 -4.47
C ASN A 506 -7.66 26.73 -4.91
N LYS A 507 -8.78 26.77 -5.65
CA LYS A 507 -9.46 25.59 -6.18
C LYS A 507 -8.62 24.70 -7.13
N TYR A 508 -7.48 25.21 -7.60
CA TYR A 508 -6.52 24.50 -8.45
C TYR A 508 -5.29 24.00 -7.69
N ARG A 509 -5.32 24.02 -6.35
CA ARG A 509 -4.21 23.62 -5.46
C ARG A 509 -2.93 24.46 -5.61
N ILE A 510 -3.05 25.72 -6.05
CA ILE A 510 -1.95 26.69 -6.06
C ILE A 510 -1.97 27.45 -4.73
N PRO A 511 -0.85 27.52 -3.98
CA PRO A 511 -0.80 28.26 -2.72
C PRO A 511 -0.97 29.75 -2.96
N LEU A 512 -1.84 30.39 -2.18
CA LEU A 512 -2.13 31.83 -2.25
C LEU A 512 -1.45 32.60 -1.12
N GLU A 513 -1.54 32.07 0.10
CA GLU A 513 -1.04 32.71 1.31
C GLU A 513 -0.69 31.65 2.36
N TYR A 514 0.05 32.06 3.39
CA TYR A 514 0.25 31.24 4.59
C TYR A 514 -0.53 31.83 5.75
N MET A 515 -1.25 30.98 6.48
CA MET A 515 -1.96 31.35 7.70
C MET A 515 -1.21 30.78 8.89
N ALA A 516 -0.85 31.63 9.86
CA ALA A 516 -0.20 31.26 11.10
C ALA A 516 -1.14 31.50 12.28
N ILE A 517 -1.39 30.42 13.02
CA ILE A 517 -2.13 30.41 14.28
C ILE A 517 -1.11 30.19 15.40
N ARG A 518 -1.12 31.05 16.41
CA ARG A 518 -0.18 30.98 17.53
C ARG A 518 -0.88 31.02 18.87
N ARG A 519 -0.29 30.30 19.81
CA ARG A 519 -0.64 30.34 21.23
C ARG A 519 0.58 30.77 22.01
N ASP A 520 0.42 31.79 22.85
CA ASP A 520 1.44 32.13 23.83
C ASP A 520 1.50 31.01 24.88
N ILE A 521 2.67 30.45 25.07
CA ILE A 521 2.95 29.39 26.05
C ILE A 521 4.02 29.83 27.05
N THR A 522 4.33 31.12 27.11
CA THR A 522 5.36 31.67 27.99
C THR A 522 5.07 31.34 29.45
N GLU A 523 3.83 31.51 29.90
CA GLU A 523 3.42 31.15 31.27
C GLU A 523 3.58 29.66 31.55
N ILE A 524 3.29 28.79 30.57
CA ILE A 524 3.46 27.34 30.72
C ILE A 524 4.94 26.99 30.88
N ILE A 525 5.82 27.61 30.10
CA ILE A 525 7.26 27.38 30.19
C ILE A 525 7.80 27.92 31.53
N ASN A 526 7.44 29.15 31.90
CA ASN A 526 7.86 29.74 33.17
C ASN A 526 7.37 28.92 34.37
N LEU A 527 6.12 28.45 34.34
CA LEU A 527 5.56 27.60 35.38
C LEU A 527 6.27 26.24 35.45
N HIS A 528 6.68 25.69 34.30
CA HIS A 528 7.45 24.45 34.25
C HIS A 528 8.84 24.65 34.87
N GLU A 529 9.54 25.74 34.51
CA GLU A 529 10.83 26.11 35.08
C GLU A 529 10.73 26.37 36.60
N GLU A 530 9.70 27.08 37.05
CA GLU A 530 9.44 27.32 38.48
C GLU A 530 9.12 26.02 39.24
N LEU A 531 8.36 25.12 38.61
CA LEU A 531 8.06 23.81 39.18
C LEU A 531 9.34 22.97 39.34
N GLU A 532 10.21 22.95 38.33
CA GLU A 532 11.50 22.26 38.41
C GLU A 532 12.40 22.86 39.50
N ALA A 533 12.52 24.20 39.55
CA ALA A 533 13.27 24.89 40.59
C ALA A 533 12.73 24.60 42.00
N THR A 534 11.40 24.58 42.16
CA THR A 534 10.74 24.28 43.44
C THR A 534 10.99 22.83 43.85
N GLN A 535 10.88 21.87 42.92
CA GLN A 535 11.19 20.46 43.21
C GLN A 535 12.64 20.28 43.65
N GLN A 536 13.57 20.96 42.97
CA GLN A 536 14.99 20.92 43.31
C GLN A 536 15.25 21.51 44.70
N GLU A 537 14.64 22.65 45.04
CA GLU A 537 14.75 23.25 46.38
C GLU A 537 14.20 22.30 47.46
N VAL A 538 13.03 21.69 47.25
CA VAL A 538 12.46 20.72 48.21
C VAL A 538 13.41 19.54 48.44
N ILE A 539 14.04 19.02 47.39
CA ILE A 539 14.99 17.91 47.49
C ILE A 539 16.22 18.31 48.29
N TYR A 540 16.80 19.49 48.01
CA TYR A 540 17.94 19.98 48.80
C TYR A 540 17.55 20.14 50.27
N ARG A 541 16.37 20.69 50.58
CA ARG A 541 15.89 20.81 51.96
C ARG A 541 15.71 19.46 52.65
N MET A 542 15.21 18.44 51.94
CA MET A 542 15.09 17.09 52.49
C MET A 542 16.45 16.48 52.81
N GLY A 543 17.44 16.65 51.92
CA GLY A 543 18.83 16.23 52.16
C GLY A 543 19.44 16.97 53.36
N GLU A 544 19.27 18.31 53.42
CA GLU A 544 19.73 19.13 54.54
C GLU A 544 19.12 18.70 55.89
N ILE A 545 17.85 18.29 55.94
CA ILE A 545 17.20 17.82 57.17
C ILE A 545 17.85 16.52 57.66
N ALA A 546 18.11 15.56 56.77
CA ALA A 546 18.80 14.32 57.13
C ALA A 546 20.19 14.61 57.71
N GLU A 547 20.94 15.52 57.09
CA GLU A 547 22.30 15.90 57.51
C GLU A 547 22.37 16.80 58.75
N SER A 548 21.33 17.60 59.00
CA SER A 548 21.27 18.45 60.20
C SER A 548 21.27 17.63 61.49
N ARG A 549 20.76 16.39 61.46
CA ARG A 549 20.77 15.47 62.61
C ARG A 549 22.16 14.87 62.88
N SER A 550 23.06 14.84 61.91
CA SER A 550 24.47 14.44 62.01
C SER A 550 25.43 15.61 62.27
N LYS A 551 24.93 16.84 62.46
CA LYS A 551 25.71 18.08 62.61
C LYS A 551 26.59 18.41 61.39
N GLU A 552 26.15 18.01 60.20
CA GLU A 552 26.78 18.36 58.93
C GLU A 552 26.16 19.63 58.34
N THR A 553 26.90 20.36 57.51
CA THR A 553 26.49 21.65 56.94
C THR A 553 25.63 21.48 55.69
N GLY A 554 24.61 22.32 55.49
CA GLY A 554 23.72 22.22 54.33
C GLY A 554 24.40 22.34 52.95
N ASN A 555 25.55 23.00 52.84
CA ASN A 555 26.27 23.08 51.56
C ASN A 555 26.93 21.75 51.14
N HIS A 556 27.14 20.79 52.05
CA HIS A 556 27.67 19.47 51.72
C HIS A 556 26.82 18.81 50.62
N VAL A 557 25.51 18.77 50.83
CA VAL A 557 24.52 18.19 49.91
C VAL A 557 24.56 18.87 48.54
N ARG A 558 24.79 20.19 48.50
CA ARG A 558 24.93 20.97 47.27
C ARG A 558 26.24 20.69 46.53
N ARG A 559 27.35 20.52 47.26
CA ARG A 559 28.66 20.17 46.68
C ARG A 559 28.67 18.75 46.13
N VAL A 560 28.14 17.77 46.86
CA VAL A 560 27.99 16.38 46.38
C VAL A 560 27.17 16.33 45.09
N ALA A 561 26.08 17.11 45.00
CA ALA A 561 25.32 17.28 43.76
C ALA A 561 26.16 17.80 42.59
N ALA A 562 26.92 18.87 42.81
CA ALA A 562 27.76 19.47 41.78
C ALA A 562 28.89 18.54 41.32
N TYR A 563 29.59 17.88 42.26
CA TYR A 563 30.63 16.90 41.96
C TYR A 563 30.09 15.69 41.19
N SER A 564 28.95 15.13 41.62
CA SER A 564 28.35 13.96 40.98
C SER A 564 27.94 14.26 39.54
N ARG A 565 27.35 15.44 39.30
CA ARG A 565 27.01 15.94 37.97
C ARG A 565 28.25 16.12 37.09
N LEU A 566 29.33 16.70 37.63
CA LEU A 566 30.57 16.91 36.90
C LEU A 566 31.20 15.57 36.49
N LEU A 567 31.27 14.60 37.39
CA LEU A 567 31.80 13.26 37.08
C LEU A 567 30.95 12.54 36.05
N ALA A 568 29.62 12.61 36.15
CA ALA A 568 28.72 12.04 35.17
C ALA A 568 28.99 12.57 33.75
N LEU A 569 29.18 13.89 33.61
CA LEU A 569 29.55 14.51 32.34
C LEU A 569 30.92 14.04 31.84
N LYS A 570 31.93 13.99 32.71
CA LYS A 570 33.28 13.52 32.34
C LYS A 570 33.32 12.03 32.01
N TYR A 571 32.43 11.23 32.59
CA TYR A 571 32.25 9.82 32.27
C TYR A 571 31.65 9.61 30.87
N GLY A 572 31.00 10.62 30.31
CA GLY A 572 30.39 10.60 28.98
C GLY A 572 28.87 10.40 28.97
N LEU A 573 28.21 10.58 30.12
CA LEU A 573 26.74 10.59 30.18
C LEU A 573 26.19 11.86 29.53
N ASP A 574 24.98 11.78 28.99
CA ASP A 574 24.33 12.95 28.41
C ASP A 574 23.96 13.98 29.49
N LYS A 575 23.63 15.21 29.05
CA LYS A 575 23.29 16.29 29.99
C LYS A 575 22.11 15.94 30.89
N LYS A 576 21.08 15.27 30.34
CA LYS A 576 19.84 14.96 31.07
C LYS A 576 20.11 13.93 32.18
N GLU A 577 20.87 12.89 31.88
CA GLU A 577 21.25 11.88 32.84
C GLU A 577 22.24 12.41 33.88
N SER A 578 23.17 13.28 33.47
CA SER A 578 24.07 13.95 34.41
C SER A 578 23.34 14.89 35.38
N ASP A 579 22.36 15.65 34.87
CA ASP A 579 21.50 16.52 35.68
C ASP A 579 20.64 15.69 36.65
N LEU A 580 20.18 14.49 36.23
CA LEU A 580 19.44 13.55 37.06
C LEU A 580 20.27 13.05 38.26
N ILE A 581 21.51 12.61 38.03
CA ILE A 581 22.40 12.11 39.09
C ILE A 581 22.70 13.23 40.09
N GLY A 582 23.04 14.43 39.60
CA GLY A 582 23.30 15.59 40.46
C GLY A 582 22.06 16.01 41.26
N SER A 583 20.86 15.87 40.71
CA SER A 583 19.61 16.20 41.42
C SER A 583 19.20 15.11 42.43
N ALA A 584 19.63 13.86 42.22
CA ALA A 584 19.29 12.72 43.08
C ALA A 584 20.27 12.53 44.25
N SER A 585 21.55 12.83 44.06
CA SER A 585 22.60 12.63 45.07
C SER A 585 22.37 13.36 46.40
N PRO A 586 21.66 14.50 46.48
CA PRO A 586 21.29 15.11 47.76
C PRO A 586 20.60 14.19 48.76
N MET A 587 19.92 13.15 48.28
CA MET A 587 19.16 12.22 49.11
C MET A 587 19.93 10.94 49.48
N HIS A 588 21.23 10.85 49.17
CA HIS A 588 22.02 9.63 49.42
C HIS A 588 21.90 9.15 50.88
N ASP A 589 21.89 10.08 51.83
CA ASP A 589 21.81 9.79 53.26
C ASP A 589 20.45 10.08 53.91
N ILE A 590 19.37 10.18 53.13
CA ILE A 590 18.01 10.44 53.64
C ILE A 590 17.58 9.43 54.72
N GLY A 591 18.12 8.21 54.67
CA GLY A 591 17.83 7.16 55.64
C GLY A 591 18.36 7.41 57.05
N LYS A 592 19.28 8.37 57.26
CA LYS A 592 19.75 8.77 58.60
C LYS A 592 18.60 9.26 59.49
N VAL A 593 17.51 9.73 58.88
CA VAL A 593 16.27 10.10 59.60
C VAL A 593 15.69 8.92 60.40
N GLY A 594 15.93 7.68 59.99
CA GLY A 594 15.48 6.49 60.71
C GLY A 594 16.44 6.00 61.80
N ILE A 595 17.62 6.61 61.97
CA ILE A 595 18.62 6.19 62.95
C ILE A 595 18.34 6.83 64.33
N PRO A 596 18.41 6.08 65.44
CA PRO A 596 18.24 6.62 66.79
C PRO A 596 19.26 7.72 67.13
N ASP A 597 18.80 8.80 67.79
CA ASP A 597 19.67 9.93 68.18
C ASP A 597 20.81 9.51 69.12
N SER A 598 20.60 8.48 69.96
CA SER A 598 21.63 7.95 70.85
C SER A 598 22.84 7.38 70.10
N ILE A 599 22.66 6.97 68.84
CA ILE A 599 23.71 6.48 67.96
C ILE A 599 24.20 7.62 67.06
N LEU A 600 23.29 8.35 66.42
CA LEU A 600 23.63 9.40 65.46
C LEU A 600 24.38 10.59 66.09
N GLN A 601 24.07 10.95 67.34
CA GLN A 601 24.67 12.10 68.04
C GLN A 601 25.69 11.70 69.11
N LYS A 602 26.11 10.43 69.15
CA LYS A 602 27.00 9.90 70.18
C LYS A 602 28.34 10.66 70.22
N PRO A 603 28.77 11.19 71.39
CA PRO A 603 30.10 11.77 71.53
C PRO A 603 31.15 10.64 71.66
N GLY A 604 31.74 10.23 70.53
CA GLY A 604 32.79 9.19 70.48
C GLY A 604 32.56 8.17 69.36
N SER A 605 33.45 7.18 69.24
CA SER A 605 33.32 6.11 68.25
C SER A 605 32.15 5.17 68.56
N LEU A 606 31.45 4.72 67.51
CA LEU A 606 30.42 3.69 67.60
C LEU A 606 31.06 2.32 67.86
N ASN A 607 30.43 1.50 68.70
CA ASN A 607 30.78 0.08 68.86
C ASN A 607 30.21 -0.76 67.70
N GLU A 608 30.47 -2.08 67.68
CA GLU A 608 30.04 -2.95 66.58
C GLU A 608 28.51 -3.03 66.43
N GLU A 609 27.76 -3.17 67.53
CA GLU A 609 26.29 -3.22 67.52
C GLU A 609 25.67 -1.90 67.03
N GLU A 610 26.25 -0.77 67.45
CA GLU A 610 25.83 0.56 67.00
C GLU A 610 26.16 0.79 65.52
N TRP A 611 27.28 0.24 65.04
CA TRP A 611 27.64 0.25 63.62
C TRP A 611 26.68 -0.59 62.77
N GLU A 612 26.22 -1.74 63.26
CA GLU A 612 25.19 -2.52 62.57
C GLU A 612 23.92 -1.72 62.38
N ILE A 613 23.48 -0.99 63.42
CA ILE A 613 22.31 -0.10 63.33
C ILE A 613 22.59 1.06 62.37
N MET A 614 23.76 1.71 62.46
CA MET A 614 24.12 2.83 61.57
C MET A 614 24.08 2.43 60.09
N ARG A 615 24.61 1.25 59.73
CA ARG A 615 24.60 0.75 58.33
C ARG A 615 23.20 0.56 57.75
N THR A 616 22.17 0.43 58.59
CA THR A 616 20.79 0.28 58.11
C THR A 616 20.26 1.51 57.38
N HIS A 617 20.85 2.69 57.58
CA HIS A 617 20.37 3.92 56.94
C HIS A 617 20.31 3.80 55.41
N ALA A 618 21.25 3.10 54.77
CA ALA A 618 21.25 2.89 53.32
C ALA A 618 19.97 2.16 52.86
N MET A 619 19.59 1.08 53.56
CA MET A 619 18.35 0.34 53.28
C MET A 619 17.09 1.09 53.69
N LEU A 620 17.13 1.89 54.75
CA LEU A 620 16.02 2.75 55.15
C LEU A 620 15.76 3.83 54.10
N GLY A 621 16.83 4.48 53.60
CA GLY A 621 16.74 5.46 52.52
C GLY A 621 16.19 4.85 51.23
N TYR A 622 16.68 3.67 50.84
CA TYR A 622 16.10 2.90 49.74
C TYR A 622 14.61 2.63 49.95
N THR A 623 14.20 2.19 51.14
CA THR A 623 12.81 1.84 51.46
C THR A 623 11.88 3.05 51.38
N ILE A 624 12.35 4.24 51.78
CA ILE A 624 11.60 5.50 51.67
C ILE A 624 11.33 5.86 50.19
N LEU A 625 12.28 5.57 49.30
CA LEU A 625 12.27 6.08 47.92
C LEU A 625 11.83 5.06 46.86
N GLN A 626 12.00 3.75 47.11
CA GLN A 626 11.89 2.67 46.10
C GLN A 626 10.53 2.56 45.39
N ASN A 627 9.43 2.98 46.04
CA ASN A 627 8.08 2.80 45.49
C ASN A 627 7.68 3.91 44.50
N SER A 628 8.56 4.85 44.21
CA SER A 628 8.29 5.92 43.25
C SER A 628 8.48 5.46 41.80
N THR A 629 7.62 5.96 40.92
CA THR A 629 7.74 5.82 39.46
C THR A 629 8.51 6.96 38.80
N ARG A 630 8.95 7.96 39.57
CA ARG A 630 9.66 9.14 39.05
C ARG A 630 11.16 8.83 38.91
N PRO A 631 11.79 9.08 37.74
CA PRO A 631 13.20 8.77 37.51
C PRO A 631 14.15 9.34 38.56
N LEU A 632 13.86 10.56 39.03
CA LEU A 632 14.65 11.23 40.07
C LEU A 632 14.67 10.47 41.40
N LEU A 633 13.51 10.01 41.85
CA LEU A 633 13.40 9.26 43.12
C LEU A 633 13.90 7.82 42.97
N GLN A 634 13.80 7.23 41.77
CA GLN A 634 14.40 5.93 41.48
C GLN A 634 15.93 6.01 41.52
N ALA A 635 16.51 7.03 40.88
CA ALA A 635 17.95 7.29 40.95
C ALA A 635 18.39 7.53 42.40
N ALA A 636 17.64 8.33 43.16
CA ALA A 636 17.92 8.58 44.58
C ALA A 636 17.83 7.31 45.44
N ALA A 637 16.85 6.43 45.18
CA ALA A 637 16.74 5.15 45.87
C ALA A 637 17.98 4.27 45.62
N ILE A 638 18.43 4.18 44.38
CA ILE A 638 19.63 3.43 44.00
C ILE A 638 20.86 4.00 44.72
N ILE A 639 21.04 5.32 44.66
CA ILE A 639 22.16 6.00 45.30
C ILE A 639 22.14 5.75 46.81
N ALA A 640 21.01 5.97 47.48
CA ALA A 640 20.89 5.76 48.91
C ALA A 640 21.20 4.31 49.32
N LYS A 641 20.77 3.34 48.51
CA LYS A 641 21.02 1.91 48.76
C LYS A 641 22.49 1.52 48.60
N GLU A 642 23.18 2.04 47.58
CA GLU A 642 24.43 1.44 47.09
C GLU A 642 25.67 2.35 47.22
N HIS A 643 25.55 3.64 47.58
CA HIS A 643 26.71 4.53 47.58
C HIS A 643 27.78 4.19 48.64
N HIS A 644 27.45 3.33 49.63
CA HIS A 644 28.40 2.75 50.59
C HIS A 644 28.94 1.37 50.19
N GLU A 645 28.54 0.85 49.02
CA GLU A 645 29.19 -0.32 48.44
C GLU A 645 30.61 0.04 47.99
N LYS A 646 31.54 -0.90 48.19
CA LYS A 646 32.96 -0.72 47.84
C LYS A 646 33.28 -1.57 46.64
N TYR A 647 34.09 -1.04 45.73
CA TYR A 647 34.43 -1.72 44.47
C TYR A 647 35.03 -3.13 44.67
N ASP A 648 35.67 -3.40 45.81
CA ASP A 648 36.22 -4.70 46.20
C ASP A 648 35.22 -5.67 46.85
N GLY A 649 33.97 -5.27 47.09
CA GLY A 649 32.93 -6.08 47.73
C GLY A 649 32.86 -5.99 49.26
N THR A 650 33.73 -5.22 49.91
CA THR A 650 33.75 -5.07 51.37
C THR A 650 32.76 -4.03 51.91
N GLY A 651 31.96 -3.42 51.03
CA GLY A 651 30.94 -2.43 51.36
C GLY A 651 29.65 -3.02 51.95
N TYR A 652 28.62 -2.18 52.05
CA TYR A 652 27.31 -2.56 52.57
C TYR A 652 26.23 -1.77 51.82
N PRO A 653 24.94 -2.20 51.83
CA PRO A 653 24.32 -3.28 52.59
C PRO A 653 24.26 -4.65 51.90
N LEU A 654 24.60 -4.74 50.61
CA LEU A 654 24.47 -5.93 49.78
C LEU A 654 25.80 -6.61 49.45
N ASN A 655 26.94 -5.99 49.77
CA ASN A 655 28.29 -6.51 49.46
C ASN A 655 28.51 -6.69 47.96
N LEU A 656 28.03 -5.73 47.17
CA LEU A 656 28.19 -5.74 45.71
C LEU A 656 29.64 -5.45 45.32
N GLN A 657 30.12 -6.07 44.24
CA GLN A 657 31.50 -5.94 43.78
C GLN A 657 31.58 -5.34 42.38
N GLY A 658 32.56 -4.46 42.18
CA GLY A 658 32.94 -3.95 40.86
C GLY A 658 31.81 -3.20 40.14
N ARG A 659 31.35 -3.78 39.01
CA ARG A 659 30.30 -3.20 38.15
C ARG A 659 28.89 -3.63 38.52
N ASP A 660 28.73 -4.51 39.49
CA ASP A 660 27.41 -4.87 40.02
C ASP A 660 26.83 -3.73 40.88
N ILE A 661 27.69 -2.83 41.37
CA ILE A 661 27.29 -1.55 41.98
C ILE A 661 26.84 -0.60 40.86
N HIS A 662 25.64 -0.04 41.01
CA HIS A 662 25.10 0.85 39.99
C HIS A 662 26.01 2.06 39.76
N LEU A 663 26.14 2.49 38.49
CA LEU A 663 27.03 3.60 38.11
C LEU A 663 26.76 4.87 38.93
N TYR A 664 25.48 5.18 39.17
CA TYR A 664 25.10 6.37 39.95
C TYR A 664 25.69 6.32 41.38
N ALA A 665 25.61 5.17 42.05
CA ALA A 665 26.17 4.98 43.37
C ALA A 665 27.69 5.08 43.37
N ARG A 666 28.37 4.50 42.36
CA ARG A 666 29.83 4.59 42.21
C ARG A 666 30.33 6.03 41.99
N ILE A 667 29.56 6.84 41.24
CA ILE A 667 29.85 8.28 41.06
C ILE A 667 29.67 9.03 42.37
N VAL A 668 28.54 8.82 43.05
CA VAL A 668 28.21 9.53 44.29
C VAL A 668 29.17 9.16 45.43
N ALA A 669 29.62 7.90 45.51
CA ALA A 669 30.61 7.47 46.51
C ALA A 669 31.91 8.28 46.45
N VAL A 670 32.40 8.59 45.25
CA VAL A 670 33.58 9.44 45.06
C VAL A 670 33.29 10.88 45.48
N ALA A 671 32.14 11.42 45.07
CA ALA A 671 31.73 12.79 45.40
C ALA A 671 31.54 13.00 46.90
N ASP A 672 30.88 12.08 47.59
CA ASP A 672 30.63 12.12 49.03
C ASP A 672 31.93 12.02 49.84
N VAL A 673 32.77 11.01 49.56
CA VAL A 673 34.04 10.85 50.29
C VAL A 673 35.00 12.01 50.01
N PHE A 674 35.02 12.56 48.79
CA PHE A 674 35.82 13.74 48.49
C PHE A 674 35.36 14.93 49.34
N ASP A 675 34.05 15.20 49.42
CA ASP A 675 33.55 16.29 50.25
C ASP A 675 33.87 16.06 51.74
N ALA A 676 33.72 14.82 52.22
CA ALA A 676 34.00 14.41 53.59
C ALA A 676 35.47 14.59 54.02
N LEU A 677 36.42 14.42 53.10
CA LEU A 677 37.86 14.57 53.37
C LEU A 677 38.38 15.99 53.13
N SER A 678 37.77 16.73 52.20
CA SER A 678 38.25 18.03 51.72
C SER A 678 37.66 19.25 52.44
N HIS A 679 36.71 19.04 53.38
CA HIS A 679 36.08 20.09 54.18
C HIS A 679 36.15 19.82 55.68
N ASP A 680 36.18 20.90 56.46
CA ASP A 680 36.08 20.83 57.92
C ASP A 680 34.69 20.35 58.33
N ARG A 681 34.63 19.25 59.08
CA ARG A 681 33.42 18.81 59.79
C ARG A 681 33.51 19.22 61.24
N CYS A 682 32.37 19.31 61.92
CA CYS A 682 32.29 19.74 63.33
C CYS A 682 33.17 18.92 64.31
N TYR A 683 33.59 17.72 63.91
CA TYR A 683 34.45 16.80 64.68
C TYR A 683 35.80 16.46 64.03
N LYS A 684 36.08 16.91 62.79
CA LYS A 684 37.30 16.51 62.04
C LYS A 684 37.75 17.63 61.10
N LYS A 685 39.04 17.98 61.18
CA LYS A 685 39.66 18.96 60.28
C LYS A 685 39.84 18.38 58.87
N ALA A 686 39.66 19.22 57.85
CA ALA A 686 39.94 18.90 56.45
C ALA A 686 41.37 18.40 56.28
N TRP A 687 41.55 17.45 55.37
CA TRP A 687 42.88 16.98 54.97
C TRP A 687 43.51 17.96 53.98
N GLU A 688 44.84 17.98 53.93
CA GLU A 688 45.56 18.68 52.87
C GLU A 688 45.18 18.10 51.50
N ASP A 689 44.98 18.96 50.50
CA ASP A 689 44.50 18.55 49.17
C ASP A 689 45.36 17.42 48.57
N VAL A 690 46.69 17.50 48.76
CA VAL A 690 47.64 16.48 48.32
C VAL A 690 47.31 15.11 48.94
N ALA A 691 47.05 15.07 50.25
CA ALA A 691 46.71 13.85 50.96
C ALA A 691 45.35 13.27 50.54
N VAL A 692 44.38 14.12 50.20
CA VAL A 692 43.08 13.68 49.66
C VAL A 692 43.27 12.98 48.31
N PHE A 693 44.00 13.59 47.38
CA PHE A 693 44.22 12.98 46.06
C PHE A 693 45.08 11.72 46.13
N GLU A 694 46.10 11.68 46.99
CA GLU A 694 46.89 10.47 47.25
C GLU A 694 46.01 9.35 47.80
N PHE A 695 45.07 9.64 48.71
CA PHE A 695 44.13 8.64 49.22
C PHE A 695 43.28 8.02 48.10
N PHE A 696 42.72 8.84 47.20
CA PHE A 696 41.94 8.32 46.06
C PHE A 696 42.78 7.45 45.11
N GLU A 697 44.06 7.77 44.91
CA GLU A 697 44.98 6.93 44.13
C GLU A 697 45.20 5.56 44.80
N HIS A 698 45.39 5.52 46.12
CA HIS A 698 45.62 4.29 46.88
C HIS A 698 44.38 3.40 47.02
N GLU A 699 43.19 4.00 47.05
CA GLU A 699 41.89 3.33 47.14
C GLU A 699 41.27 2.99 45.77
N ARG A 700 41.97 3.33 44.68
CA ARG A 700 41.60 3.01 43.30
C ARG A 700 41.47 1.49 43.12
N GLY A 701 40.28 1.03 42.74
CA GLY A 701 39.97 -0.39 42.57
C GLY A 701 39.73 -1.17 43.86
N LYS A 702 39.79 -0.51 45.02
CA LYS A 702 39.40 -1.06 46.33
C LYS A 702 38.07 -0.47 46.76
N HIS A 703 38.10 0.75 47.29
CA HIS A 703 36.89 1.48 47.65
C HIS A 703 36.17 1.99 46.39
N PHE A 704 36.91 2.56 45.43
CA PHE A 704 36.33 3.31 44.32
C PHE A 704 36.57 2.65 42.96
N ASP A 705 35.66 2.91 42.01
CA ASP A 705 35.81 2.49 40.62
C ASP A 705 37.07 3.14 39.99
N PRO A 706 38.01 2.34 39.45
CA PRO A 706 39.23 2.86 38.82
C PRO A 706 38.98 3.91 37.74
N GLN A 707 37.95 3.72 36.92
CA GLN A 707 37.64 4.63 35.81
C GLN A 707 37.14 5.99 36.33
N ILE A 708 36.33 5.99 37.39
CA ILE A 708 35.79 7.22 37.97
C ILE A 708 36.89 7.97 38.72
N VAL A 709 37.77 7.26 39.43
CA VAL A 709 38.96 7.85 40.08
C VAL A 709 39.86 8.51 39.05
N ASP A 710 40.12 7.87 37.91
CA ASP A 710 40.95 8.47 36.85
C ASP A 710 40.33 9.78 36.32
N LEU A 711 39.00 9.82 36.14
CA LEU A 711 38.30 11.03 35.72
C LEU A 711 38.33 12.13 36.78
N PHE A 712 38.15 11.76 38.05
CA PHE A 712 38.26 12.67 39.19
C PHE A 712 39.67 13.29 39.28
N LEU A 713 40.72 12.47 39.19
CA LEU A 713 42.12 12.92 39.26
C LEU A 713 42.55 13.75 38.04
N ASN A 714 41.90 13.58 36.89
CA ASN A 714 42.10 14.44 35.72
C ASN A 714 41.31 15.77 35.82
N ALA A 715 40.33 15.86 36.71
CA ALA A 715 39.46 17.03 36.88
C ALA A 715 39.66 17.75 38.23
N LYS A 716 40.84 17.62 38.86
CA LYS A 716 41.14 18.17 40.20
C LYS A 716 40.79 19.65 40.32
N GLU A 717 41.18 20.46 39.34
CA GLU A 717 40.94 21.91 39.36
C GLU A 717 39.44 22.25 39.33
N ASP A 718 38.65 21.53 38.51
CA ASP A 718 37.20 21.71 38.44
C ASP A 718 36.53 21.39 39.80
N PHE A 719 37.01 20.35 40.48
CA PHE A 719 36.53 19.95 41.81
C PHE A 719 36.87 20.97 42.89
N LEU A 720 38.11 21.47 42.91
CA LEU A 720 38.54 22.50 43.86
C LEU A 720 37.77 23.81 43.63
N ALA A 721 37.48 24.17 42.38
CA ALA A 721 36.67 25.34 42.05
C ALA A 721 35.23 25.21 42.57
N ILE A 722 34.59 24.04 42.42
CA ILE A 722 33.25 23.79 42.98
C ILE A 722 33.28 23.91 44.51
N ARG A 723 34.26 23.27 45.18
CA ARG A 723 34.47 23.42 46.63
C ARG A 723 34.53 24.88 47.04
N ASP A 724 35.41 25.65 46.40
CA ASP A 724 35.70 27.01 46.80
C ASP A 724 34.53 27.98 46.56
N SER A 725 33.67 27.66 45.59
CA SER A 725 32.44 28.42 45.30
C SER A 725 31.30 28.20 46.32
N LEU A 726 31.32 27.07 47.04
CA LEU A 726 30.27 26.64 47.97
C LEU A 726 30.83 26.44 49.39
N LYS A 727 31.60 27.42 49.88
CA LYS A 727 32.13 27.42 51.25
C LYS A 727 31.04 27.64 52.28
N ASP A 728 31.14 26.89 53.37
CA ASP A 728 30.31 27.11 54.55
C ASP A 728 30.69 28.44 55.22
N ALA A 729 29.69 29.24 55.56
CA ALA A 729 29.92 30.43 56.36
C ALA A 729 30.46 29.98 57.73
N ILE A 730 31.63 30.48 58.11
CA ILE A 730 32.21 30.25 59.43
C ILE A 730 31.26 30.91 60.44
N ASN A 731 30.39 30.12 61.05
CA ASN A 731 29.64 30.55 62.22
C ASN A 731 30.64 30.72 63.36
N TYR A 732 31.11 31.94 63.57
CA TYR A 732 31.64 32.34 64.86
C TYR A 732 30.49 32.26 65.86
N ALA A 733 30.50 31.21 66.69
CA ALA A 733 29.57 31.08 67.80
C ALA A 733 29.67 32.31 68.72
N ILE A 734 28.51 32.85 69.13
CA ILE A 734 28.35 33.63 70.36
C ILE A 734 27.64 32.72 71.36
#